data_AF-A0A0F9K6Z6-F1
#
_entry.id   AF-A0A0F9K6Z6-F1
#
_cell.length_a   1.000
_cell.length_b   1.000
_cell.length_c   1.000
_cell.angle_alpha   90.00
_cell.angle_beta   90.00
_cell.angle_gamma   90.00
#
_symmetry.space_group_name_H-M   'P 1'
#
loop_
_entity.id
_entity.type
_entity.pdbx_description
1 polymer ?
#
loop_
_entity_poly.entity_id
_entity_poly.type
_entity_poly.pdbx_seq_one_letter_code
_entity_poly.pdbx_strand_id
1 'polypeptide(L)'
;LMNASKNLLKPSSGEPIVSPTQDIVLGVYYLTRVREGRSMDIVFSTVDEALLAFEQGIINHDALIKISMEGDIIETTYGRLVFNQILPDDFGFVNEHLGKKGLTEIAARIIKQYGTSNAHEYLDRIKDIGFKYSTYSSVSFGITDVGIPKEKERLISDAEKEVVEIESQFEEGLLTKREREERVISIWTRARERVGKAVLDDMGVENPIYTIIASKARGSWAQSNQIMGMRGLVANPRGETIELPVKSSYKEGLNVLEYFMSTHGARKGLTDTALKTASAGYLTRRLVDVAQDLIVYEKDCRTREGLEIIRAEGDEYGHTLARRLYTRTAADDIKIGRKIVVKSGETIEKETARKIEEADIPSVKVRSPITCKTLYGVCSKCYGWDLTKEVMVREGEAVGIVAAQSIGEPGTQLTMRTFHVGGIAGVDITHGLPRVEEVFEVRIPKGQAVMNKTDGTVQSIVEKSTMRIIEVVEDKIGRKKATVNEYSIPRGVRLFVKKNDRVIQGQLLSEGPADLREVLTYNGLEALKRYIINEVQRIYVPEGAVINDKHIEVIVRQMLSRVVIKDSGDTDFTVGDIVDKSHLREINKEIKSKGGQPAKSVQHVLGVTKVALTTESFLSAASFQETSRVLVNAAVEGKIDILRGLKESVIIGKLIPAGTGLRGIPKEALPQELSEVSFGTRTDKVEEPSKTNVVRKEG
;
A
#
# COMPACT_ATOMS: atom_id res chain seq x y z
N LEU A 1 1.21 4.59 25.94
CA LEU A 1 0.84 4.46 24.50
C LEU A 1 2.04 4.11 23.63
N MET A 2 3.20 4.77 23.81
CA MET A 2 4.38 4.62 22.93
C MET A 2 5.38 3.53 23.37
N ASN A 3 4.98 2.55 24.19
CA ASN A 3 5.90 1.50 24.63
C ASN A 3 6.20 0.56 23.44
N ALA A 4 7.47 0.43 23.06
CA ALA A 4 7.92 -0.38 21.93
C ALA A 4 7.46 -1.84 22.03
N SER A 5 7.42 -2.41 23.24
CA SER A 5 6.97 -3.80 23.48
C SER A 5 5.52 -4.07 23.02
N LYS A 6 4.69 -3.04 22.91
CA LYS A 6 3.28 -3.15 22.48
C LYS A 6 3.08 -2.81 21.01
N ASN A 7 4.07 -2.21 20.36
CA ASN A 7 3.98 -1.72 18.98
C ASN A 7 4.50 -2.77 17.99
N LEU A 8 3.82 -3.92 17.95
CA LEU A 8 4.29 -5.10 17.18
C LEU A 8 3.68 -5.19 15.77
N LEU A 9 2.61 -4.45 15.49
CA LEU A 9 1.89 -4.48 14.21
C LEU A 9 2.01 -3.14 13.47
N LYS A 10 2.06 -3.20 12.13
CA LYS A 10 2.07 -2.01 11.27
C LYS A 10 0.67 -1.36 11.22
N PRO A 11 0.56 -0.04 11.41
CA PRO A 11 -0.72 0.67 11.23
C PRO A 11 -1.30 0.63 9.81
N SER A 12 -0.45 0.43 8.79
CA SER A 12 -0.84 0.42 7.38
C SER A 12 -1.57 -0.86 6.95
N SER A 13 -1.14 -2.02 7.46
CA SER A 13 -1.62 -3.35 7.02
C SER A 13 -2.09 -4.26 8.16
N GLY A 14 -1.70 -4.00 9.40
CA GLY A 14 -1.92 -4.92 10.54
C GLY A 14 -1.01 -6.16 10.50
N GLU A 15 0.03 -6.16 9.68
CA GLU A 15 1.06 -7.19 9.65
C GLU A 15 2.15 -6.93 10.70
N PRO A 16 2.83 -7.97 11.21
CA PRO A 16 3.93 -7.78 12.15
C PRO A 16 5.04 -6.89 11.59
N ILE A 17 5.41 -5.84 12.33
CA ILE A 17 6.59 -5.01 12.01
C ILE A 17 7.88 -5.64 12.56
N VAL A 18 7.77 -6.35 13.68
CA VAL A 18 8.87 -6.95 14.44
C VAL A 18 9.27 -8.34 13.93
N SER A 19 9.40 -8.49 12.61
CA SER A 19 9.83 -9.77 12.03
C SER A 19 11.34 -9.94 12.17
N PRO A 20 11.86 -11.14 12.52
CA PRO A 20 13.29 -11.40 12.52
C PRO A 20 13.95 -11.08 11.17
N THR A 21 15.15 -10.51 11.19
CA THR A 21 15.92 -10.18 9.98
C THR A 21 17.38 -10.56 10.10
N GLN A 22 18.07 -10.67 8.97
CA GLN A 22 19.52 -10.88 8.87
C GLN A 22 19.99 -12.07 9.73
N ASP A 23 20.91 -11.83 10.66
CA ASP A 23 21.63 -12.83 11.45
C ASP A 23 20.69 -13.72 12.27
N ILE A 24 19.59 -13.15 12.79
CA ILE A 24 18.58 -13.93 13.53
C ILE A 24 17.97 -14.99 12.60
N VAL A 25 17.64 -14.61 11.37
CA VAL A 25 17.09 -15.52 10.36
C VAL A 25 18.14 -16.55 9.96
N LEU A 26 19.38 -16.12 9.75
CA LEU A 26 20.48 -17.01 9.36
C LEU A 26 20.74 -18.08 10.43
N GLY A 27 20.79 -17.69 11.70
CA GLY A 27 21.03 -18.61 12.82
C GLY A 27 19.90 -19.63 12.99
N VAL A 28 18.64 -19.21 12.90
CA VAL A 28 17.50 -20.13 12.96
C VAL A 28 17.44 -21.03 11.72
N TYR A 29 17.78 -20.51 10.54
CA TYR A 29 17.85 -21.29 9.31
C TYR A 29 18.95 -22.36 9.37
N TYR A 30 20.11 -22.03 9.96
CA TYR A 30 21.16 -22.99 10.24
C TYR A 30 20.70 -24.04 11.25
N LEU A 31 20.11 -23.60 12.36
CA LEU A 31 19.63 -24.48 13.43
C LEU A 31 18.61 -25.51 12.94
N THR A 32 17.63 -25.09 12.13
CA THR A 32 16.50 -25.94 11.71
C THR A 32 16.76 -26.75 10.44
N ARG A 33 17.99 -26.68 9.90
CA ARG A 33 18.41 -27.40 8.69
C ARG A 33 18.43 -28.91 8.93
N VAL A 34 18.12 -29.65 7.87
CA VAL A 34 18.33 -31.10 7.79
C VAL A 34 19.45 -31.35 6.77
N ARG A 35 20.42 -32.20 7.10
CA ARG A 35 21.45 -32.62 6.15
C ARG A 35 21.18 -34.05 5.69
N GLU A 36 20.93 -34.21 4.39
CA GLU A 36 20.73 -35.52 3.78
C GLU A 36 21.97 -36.41 3.99
N GLY A 37 21.74 -37.70 4.27
CA GLY A 37 22.80 -38.66 4.57
C GLY A 37 23.30 -38.70 6.02
N ARG A 38 22.81 -37.80 6.90
CA ARG A 38 23.04 -37.86 8.35
C ARG A 38 21.76 -38.25 9.09
N SER A 39 21.21 -39.41 8.76
CA SER A 39 20.10 -40.00 9.53
C SER A 39 20.65 -40.99 10.55
N MET A 40 20.14 -40.93 11.78
CA MET A 40 20.44 -41.91 12.81
C MET A 40 19.15 -42.65 13.14
N ASP A 41 19.21 -43.98 13.16
CA ASP A 41 18.06 -44.83 13.53
C ASP A 41 17.93 -44.96 15.06
N ILE A 42 18.20 -43.85 15.77
CA ILE A 42 18.09 -43.73 17.23
C ILE A 42 16.74 -43.12 17.53
N VAL A 43 15.98 -43.78 18.39
CA VAL A 43 14.70 -43.29 18.91
C VAL A 43 14.93 -42.78 20.32
N PHE A 44 14.72 -41.48 20.52
CA PHE A 44 14.80 -40.84 21.82
C PHE A 44 13.43 -40.87 22.52
N SER A 45 13.48 -41.12 23.83
CA SER A 45 12.27 -41.19 24.67
C SER A 45 11.82 -39.81 25.17
N THR A 46 12.76 -38.86 25.31
CA THR A 46 12.50 -37.49 25.80
C THR A 46 13.37 -36.46 25.08
N VAL A 47 12.96 -35.19 25.13
CA VAL A 47 13.74 -34.07 24.56
C VAL A 47 15.07 -33.90 25.29
N ASP A 48 15.08 -34.09 26.61
CA ASP A 48 16.28 -33.98 27.45
C ASP A 48 17.32 -35.06 27.11
N GLU A 49 16.89 -36.27 26.75
CA GLU A 49 17.78 -37.33 26.29
C GLU A 49 18.47 -36.96 24.97
N ALA A 50 17.72 -36.37 24.03
CA ALA A 50 18.29 -35.86 22.77
C ALA A 50 19.26 -34.68 23.01
N LEU A 51 18.97 -33.82 23.99
CA LEU A 51 19.87 -32.74 24.42
C LEU A 51 21.18 -33.28 24.99
N LEU A 52 21.10 -34.24 25.90
CA LEU A 52 22.27 -34.89 26.47
C LEU A 52 23.10 -35.58 25.39
N ALA A 53 22.46 -36.27 24.44
CA ALA A 53 23.16 -36.91 23.33
C ALA A 53 23.92 -35.91 22.45
N PHE A 54 23.38 -34.70 22.23
CA PHE A 54 24.07 -33.64 21.51
C PHE A 54 25.27 -33.10 22.31
N GLU A 55 25.11 -32.87 23.62
CA GLU A 55 26.18 -32.40 24.50
C GLU A 55 27.35 -33.40 24.59
N GLN A 56 27.05 -34.70 24.54
CA GLN A 56 28.04 -35.77 24.49
C GLN A 56 28.66 -35.97 23.09
N GLY A 57 28.22 -35.22 22.08
CA GLY A 57 28.70 -35.31 20.70
C GLY A 57 28.25 -36.57 19.96
N ILE A 58 27.21 -37.26 20.44
CA ILE A 58 26.66 -38.48 19.83
C ILE A 58 25.84 -38.12 18.59
N ILE A 59 25.09 -37.02 18.63
CA ILE A 59 24.27 -36.54 17.51
C ILE A 59 24.73 -35.15 17.05
N ASN A 60 24.54 -34.86 15.76
CA ASN A 60 24.74 -33.52 15.21
C ASN A 60 23.42 -32.74 15.20
N HIS A 61 23.49 -31.40 15.18
CA HIS A 61 22.29 -30.56 15.20
C HIS A 61 21.40 -30.72 13.96
N ASP A 62 22.01 -31.06 12.81
CA ASP A 62 21.37 -31.19 11.50
C ASP A 62 21.06 -32.64 11.10
N ALA A 63 21.24 -33.59 12.02
CA ALA A 63 20.94 -35.01 11.81
C ALA A 63 19.45 -35.30 12.03
N LEU A 64 18.88 -36.20 11.20
CA LEU A 64 17.53 -36.72 11.39
C LEU A 64 17.53 -37.73 12.53
N ILE A 65 16.63 -37.52 13.49
CA ILE A 65 16.41 -38.33 14.68
C ILE A 65 14.92 -38.63 14.84
N LYS A 66 14.59 -39.72 15.51
CA LYS A 66 13.20 -40.06 15.88
C LYS A 66 13.00 -39.78 17.36
N ILE A 67 11.88 -39.15 17.72
CA ILE A 67 11.53 -38.88 19.12
C ILE A 67 10.09 -39.31 19.39
N SER A 68 9.85 -39.91 20.55
CA SER A 68 8.48 -40.18 21.02
C SER A 68 7.91 -38.93 21.72
N MET A 69 6.85 -38.35 21.17
CA MET A 69 6.12 -37.22 21.76
C MET A 69 4.63 -37.56 21.79
N GLU A 70 4.01 -37.46 22.97
CA GLU A 70 2.55 -37.68 23.16
C GLU A 70 2.01 -39.02 22.64
N GLY A 71 2.87 -40.05 22.53
CA GLY A 71 2.51 -41.40 22.06
C GLY A 71 2.79 -41.64 20.57
N ASP A 72 3.11 -40.59 19.80
CA ASP A 72 3.50 -40.69 18.40
C ASP A 72 5.03 -40.60 18.23
N ILE A 73 5.57 -41.29 17.23
CA ILE A 73 6.99 -41.19 16.86
C ILE A 73 7.11 -40.15 15.74
N ILE A 74 7.79 -39.04 16.03
CA ILE A 74 7.99 -37.94 15.10
C ILE A 74 9.45 -37.94 14.63
N GLU A 75 9.66 -37.79 13.33
CA GLU A 75 11.00 -37.59 12.75
C GLU A 75 11.33 -36.10 12.71
N THR A 76 12.43 -35.70 13.36
CA THR A 76 12.82 -34.29 13.50
C THR A 76 14.34 -34.15 13.60
N THR A 77 14.84 -32.96 13.95
CA THR A 77 16.26 -32.72 14.24
C THR A 77 16.44 -32.13 15.63
N TYR A 78 17.63 -32.31 16.20
CA TYR A 78 18.00 -31.65 17.46
C TYR A 78 17.74 -30.15 17.41
N GLY A 79 18.13 -29.48 16.32
CA GLY A 79 17.93 -28.04 16.23
C GLY A 79 16.47 -27.61 16.21
N ARG A 80 15.57 -28.41 15.63
CA ARG A 80 14.12 -28.18 15.69
C ARG A 80 13.58 -28.41 17.11
N LEU A 81 14.09 -29.39 17.85
CA LEU A 81 13.72 -29.58 19.27
C LEU A 81 14.08 -28.36 20.11
N VAL A 82 15.32 -27.87 20.01
CA VAL A 82 15.77 -26.66 20.74
C VAL A 82 14.92 -25.45 20.35
N PHE A 83 14.60 -25.28 19.06
CA PHE A 83 13.75 -24.20 18.61
C PHE A 83 12.33 -24.28 19.19
N ASN A 84 11.78 -25.48 19.40
CA ASN A 84 10.46 -25.64 20.01
C ASN A 84 10.44 -25.33 21.52
N GLN A 85 11.55 -25.55 22.24
CA GLN A 85 11.63 -25.22 23.68
C GLN A 85 11.49 -23.73 23.99
N ILE A 86 11.80 -22.85 23.03
CA ILE A 86 11.65 -21.40 23.23
C ILE A 86 10.23 -20.90 22.93
N LEU A 87 9.44 -21.71 22.22
CA LEU A 87 8.05 -21.41 21.91
C LEU A 87 7.17 -21.69 23.14
N PRO A 88 5.99 -21.07 23.22
CA PRO A 88 5.03 -21.40 24.26
C PRO A 88 4.57 -22.87 24.17
N ASP A 89 4.28 -23.49 25.32
CA ASP A 89 3.93 -24.92 25.41
C ASP A 89 2.68 -25.29 24.58
N ASP A 90 1.71 -24.38 24.44
CA ASP A 90 0.46 -24.57 23.68
C ASP A 90 0.55 -24.12 22.20
N PHE A 91 1.76 -23.83 21.70
CA PHE A 91 1.96 -23.36 20.33
C PHE A 91 1.95 -24.50 19.30
N GLY A 92 2.18 -25.73 19.73
CA GLY A 92 2.32 -26.90 18.86
C GLY A 92 3.68 -26.99 18.19
N PHE A 93 4.06 -28.21 17.85
CA PHE A 93 5.41 -28.54 17.38
C PHE A 93 5.68 -28.05 15.95
N VAL A 94 6.72 -27.22 15.79
CA VAL A 94 7.18 -26.68 14.50
C VAL A 94 8.28 -27.58 13.94
N ASN A 95 7.95 -28.37 12.92
CA ASN A 95 8.88 -29.34 12.31
C ASN A 95 9.27 -28.98 10.86
N GLU A 96 9.68 -27.74 10.63
CA GLU A 96 9.99 -27.22 9.30
C GLU A 96 11.37 -26.57 9.25
N HIS A 97 11.92 -26.39 8.04
CA HIS A 97 13.13 -25.62 7.84
C HIS A 97 12.78 -24.12 7.74
N LEU A 98 13.21 -23.35 8.75
CA LEU A 98 12.72 -21.99 8.95
C LEU A 98 13.63 -20.95 8.33
N GLY A 99 13.19 -20.34 7.23
CA GLY A 99 13.73 -19.09 6.71
C GLY A 99 12.93 -17.87 7.15
N LYS A 100 13.20 -16.70 6.55
CA LYS A 100 12.52 -15.44 6.88
C LYS A 100 10.98 -15.53 6.84
N LYS A 101 10.43 -16.25 5.84
CA LYS A 101 8.98 -16.38 5.64
C LYS A 101 8.34 -17.14 6.80
N GLY A 102 8.87 -18.32 7.14
CA GLY A 102 8.38 -19.14 8.25
C GLY A 102 8.48 -18.40 9.59
N LEU A 103 9.60 -17.70 9.85
CA LEU A 103 9.74 -16.89 11.07
C LEU A 103 8.74 -15.73 11.15
N THR A 104 8.43 -15.09 10.02
CA THR A 104 7.40 -14.04 9.97
C THR A 104 6.01 -14.60 10.28
N GLU A 105 5.70 -15.80 9.78
CA GLU A 105 4.43 -16.48 10.05
C GLU A 105 4.31 -16.92 11.51
N ILE A 106 5.39 -17.45 12.09
CA ILE A 106 5.47 -17.79 13.51
C ILE A 106 5.29 -16.54 14.38
N ALA A 107 5.99 -15.45 14.09
CA ALA A 107 5.83 -14.19 14.80
C ALA A 107 4.39 -13.67 14.72
N ALA A 108 3.75 -13.73 13.54
CA ALA A 108 2.35 -13.36 13.36
C ALA A 108 1.41 -14.21 14.22
N ARG A 109 1.66 -15.53 14.28
CA ARG A 109 0.87 -16.47 15.08
C ARG A 109 1.02 -16.23 16.58
N ILE A 110 2.24 -15.97 17.05
CA ILE A 110 2.51 -15.62 18.46
C ILE A 110 1.75 -14.34 18.83
N ILE A 111 1.84 -13.29 18.01
CA ILE A 111 1.14 -12.01 18.28
C ILE A 111 -0.38 -12.22 18.31
N LYS A 112 -0.92 -13.09 17.45
CA LYS A 112 -2.37 -13.40 17.42
C LYS A 112 -2.82 -14.17 18.66
N GLN A 113 -2.10 -15.23 19.05
CA GLN A 113 -2.53 -16.14 20.12
C GLN A 113 -2.31 -15.56 21.51
N TYR A 114 -1.18 -14.88 21.75
CA TYR A 114 -0.82 -14.37 23.09
C TYR A 114 -1.01 -12.85 23.23
N GLY A 115 -1.40 -12.17 22.15
CA GLY A 115 -1.61 -10.73 22.12
C GLY A 115 -0.32 -9.90 22.18
N THR A 116 -0.46 -8.59 21.99
CA THR A 116 0.67 -7.66 21.93
C THR A 116 1.37 -7.43 23.27
N SER A 117 0.77 -7.85 24.39
CA SER A 117 1.38 -7.65 25.71
C SER A 117 2.39 -8.74 26.06
N ASN A 118 2.18 -9.98 25.63
CA ASN A 118 3.04 -11.12 26.00
C ASN A 118 3.92 -11.60 24.84
N ALA A 119 3.55 -11.31 23.59
CA ALA A 119 4.30 -11.79 22.42
C ALA A 119 5.78 -11.36 22.38
N HIS A 120 6.12 -10.21 22.96
CA HIS A 120 7.48 -9.68 22.94
C HIS A 120 8.51 -10.60 23.62
N GLU A 121 8.14 -11.29 24.70
CA GLU A 121 9.04 -12.21 25.42
C GLU A 121 9.49 -13.37 24.51
N TYR A 122 8.57 -13.95 23.75
CA TYR A 122 8.88 -15.04 22.83
C TYR A 122 9.68 -14.55 21.62
N LEU A 123 9.41 -13.33 21.13
CA LEU A 123 10.21 -12.72 20.07
C LEU A 123 11.66 -12.46 20.51
N ASP A 124 11.87 -12.06 21.76
CA ASP A 124 13.21 -11.91 22.34
C ASP A 124 13.94 -13.26 22.45
N ARG A 125 13.25 -14.34 22.85
CA ARG A 125 13.84 -15.70 22.84
C ARG A 125 14.25 -16.14 21.43
N ILE A 126 13.43 -15.86 20.41
CA ILE A 126 13.75 -16.14 18.99
C ILE A 126 14.98 -15.33 18.55
N LYS A 127 15.08 -14.07 18.97
CA LYS A 127 16.24 -13.22 18.71
C LYS A 127 17.50 -13.80 19.33
N ASP A 128 17.44 -14.18 20.62
CA ASP A 128 18.60 -14.68 21.36
C ASP A 128 19.10 -16.02 20.80
N ILE A 129 18.21 -16.95 20.48
CA ILE A 129 18.59 -18.23 19.85
C ILE A 129 19.17 -18.00 18.45
N GLY A 130 18.59 -17.07 17.68
CA GLY A 130 19.07 -16.72 16.35
C GLY A 130 20.50 -16.20 16.39
N PHE A 131 20.82 -15.27 17.31
CA PHE A 131 22.19 -14.78 17.47
C PHE A 131 23.17 -15.86 17.94
N LYS A 132 22.74 -16.70 18.90
CA LYS A 132 23.56 -17.81 19.41
C LYS A 132 23.97 -18.77 18.29
N TYR A 133 23.01 -19.26 17.52
CA TYR A 133 23.30 -20.22 16.44
C TYR A 133 23.84 -19.57 15.18
N SER A 134 23.61 -18.27 14.95
CA SER A 134 24.33 -17.53 13.92
C SER A 134 25.82 -17.50 14.23
N THR A 135 26.19 -17.33 15.50
CA THR A 135 27.59 -17.37 15.96
C THR A 135 28.19 -18.76 15.77
N TYR A 136 27.48 -19.82 16.17
CA TYR A 136 27.98 -21.19 15.99
C TYR A 136 28.07 -21.63 14.53
N SER A 137 27.16 -21.14 13.67
CA SER A 137 27.21 -21.46 12.24
C SER A 137 28.53 -21.05 11.59
N SER A 138 29.23 -20.06 12.18
CA SER A 138 30.54 -19.58 11.73
C SER A 138 30.55 -19.24 10.23
N VAL A 139 29.39 -18.84 9.69
CA VAL A 139 29.24 -18.48 8.29
C VAL A 139 30.16 -17.30 7.99
N SER A 140 31.10 -17.54 7.07
CA SER A 140 32.04 -16.54 6.58
C SER A 140 31.88 -16.41 5.07
N PHE A 141 32.28 -15.26 4.53
CA PHE A 141 32.22 -14.98 3.09
C PHE A 141 33.62 -14.63 2.59
N GLY A 142 34.20 -15.56 1.83
CA GLY A 142 35.51 -15.44 1.22
C GLY A 142 35.45 -15.34 -0.30
N ILE A 143 36.55 -14.87 -0.88
CA ILE A 143 36.72 -14.79 -2.33
C ILE A 143 36.70 -16.17 -3.01
N THR A 144 36.99 -17.24 -2.25
CA THR A 144 36.94 -18.64 -2.68
C THR A 144 35.53 -19.20 -2.78
N ASP A 145 34.58 -18.65 -2.04
CA ASP A 145 33.16 -19.05 -2.10
C ASP A 145 32.49 -18.54 -3.39
N VAL A 146 33.15 -17.58 -4.05
CA VAL A 146 32.72 -16.98 -5.31
C VAL A 146 33.25 -17.79 -6.50
N GLY A 147 32.52 -18.85 -6.84
CA GLY A 147 32.77 -19.69 -8.02
C GLY A 147 32.21 -19.08 -9.30
N ILE A 148 32.99 -19.10 -10.38
CA ILE A 148 32.53 -18.74 -11.73
C ILE A 148 32.08 -20.05 -12.41
N PRO A 149 30.84 -20.11 -12.93
CA PRO A 149 30.34 -21.35 -13.52
C PRO A 149 31.12 -21.72 -14.78
N LYS A 150 31.51 -22.99 -14.89
CA LYS A 150 32.32 -23.50 -16.00
C LYS A 150 31.65 -23.33 -17.37
N GLU A 151 30.32 -23.36 -17.40
CA GLU A 151 29.55 -23.22 -18.65
C GLU A 151 29.47 -21.77 -19.17
N LYS A 152 29.89 -20.80 -18.37
CA LYS A 152 29.74 -19.37 -18.68
C LYS A 152 30.33 -18.99 -20.04
N GLU A 153 31.58 -19.35 -20.30
CA GLU A 153 32.28 -18.97 -21.54
C GLU A 153 31.58 -19.52 -22.78
N ARG A 154 31.09 -20.76 -22.70
CA ARG A 154 30.31 -21.38 -23.77
C ARG A 154 29.00 -20.63 -24.01
N LEU A 155 28.25 -20.33 -22.95
CA LEU A 155 26.98 -19.61 -23.05
C LEU A 155 27.13 -18.21 -23.64
N ILE A 156 28.22 -17.52 -23.31
CA ILE A 156 28.53 -16.20 -23.89
C ILE A 156 28.92 -16.35 -25.36
N SER A 157 29.77 -17.32 -25.71
CA SER A 157 30.17 -17.56 -27.10
C SER A 157 28.99 -17.94 -28.00
N ASP A 158 28.05 -18.73 -27.50
CA ASP A 158 26.83 -19.10 -28.22
C ASP A 158 25.95 -17.85 -28.48
N ALA A 159 25.81 -16.97 -27.49
CA ALA A 159 25.09 -15.71 -27.66
C ALA A 159 25.78 -14.76 -28.66
N GLU A 160 27.11 -14.68 -28.66
CA GLU A 160 27.87 -13.88 -29.63
C GLU A 160 27.66 -14.37 -31.06
N LYS A 161 27.62 -15.69 -31.29
CA LYS A 161 27.32 -16.27 -32.61
C LYS A 161 25.89 -15.93 -33.07
N GLU A 162 24.91 -16.03 -32.17
CA GLU A 162 23.53 -15.61 -32.47
C GLU A 162 23.47 -14.13 -32.86
N VAL A 163 24.24 -13.25 -32.19
CA VAL A 163 24.28 -11.81 -32.53
C VAL A 163 24.90 -11.57 -33.90
N VAL A 164 26.00 -12.26 -34.24
CA VAL A 164 26.63 -12.15 -35.58
C VAL A 164 25.67 -12.56 -36.69
N GLU A 165 24.85 -13.60 -36.47
CA GLU A 165 23.81 -13.99 -37.43
C GLU A 165 22.76 -12.89 -37.64
N ILE A 166 22.32 -12.24 -36.56
CA ILE A 166 21.38 -11.11 -36.63
C ILE A 166 21.99 -9.89 -37.32
N GLU A 167 23.28 -9.64 -37.11
CA GLU A 167 24.00 -8.57 -37.83
C GLU A 167 24.09 -8.87 -39.33
N SER A 168 24.41 -10.11 -39.73
CA SER A 168 24.39 -10.53 -41.14
C SER A 168 23.01 -10.33 -41.78
N GLN A 169 21.94 -10.77 -41.10
CA GLN A 169 20.56 -10.57 -41.59
C GLN A 169 20.21 -9.09 -41.76
N PHE A 170 20.74 -8.22 -40.91
CA PHE A 170 20.56 -6.78 -41.02
C PHE A 170 21.36 -6.20 -42.20
N GLU A 171 22.59 -6.62 -42.42
CA GLU A 171 23.42 -6.22 -43.58
C GLU A 171 22.82 -6.68 -44.92
N GLU A 172 22.21 -7.86 -44.94
CA GLU A 172 21.44 -8.39 -46.08
C GLU A 172 20.10 -7.65 -46.31
N GLY A 173 19.71 -6.75 -45.40
CA GLY A 173 18.48 -5.95 -45.50
C GLY A 173 17.20 -6.69 -45.10
N LEU A 174 17.31 -7.84 -44.43
CA LEU A 174 16.16 -8.64 -43.99
C LEU A 174 15.48 -8.09 -42.73
N LEU A 175 16.19 -7.25 -41.96
CA LEU A 175 15.72 -6.67 -40.70
C LEU A 175 15.77 -5.16 -40.75
N THR A 176 14.80 -4.51 -40.11
CA THR A 176 14.90 -3.08 -39.79
C THR A 176 15.84 -2.86 -38.59
N LYS A 177 16.37 -1.63 -38.43
CA LYS A 177 17.25 -1.28 -37.31
C LYS A 177 16.60 -1.57 -35.95
N ARG A 178 15.31 -1.25 -35.80
CA ARG A 178 14.55 -1.49 -34.56
C ARG A 178 14.41 -2.98 -34.26
N GLU A 179 14.10 -3.79 -35.27
CA GLU A 179 13.97 -5.25 -35.10
C GLU A 179 15.31 -5.90 -34.75
N ARG A 180 16.41 -5.42 -35.35
CA ARG A 180 17.77 -5.85 -35.00
C ARG A 180 18.07 -5.55 -33.53
N GLU A 181 17.88 -4.31 -33.09
CA GLU A 181 18.10 -3.88 -31.71
C GLU A 181 17.28 -4.74 -30.71
N GLU A 182 15.98 -4.92 -30.97
CA GLU A 182 15.10 -5.73 -30.12
C GLU A 182 15.56 -7.21 -30.05
N ARG A 183 16.02 -7.78 -31.16
CA ARG A 183 16.54 -9.16 -31.19
C ARG A 183 17.86 -9.31 -30.43
N VAL A 184 18.81 -8.38 -30.61
CA VAL A 184 20.08 -8.38 -29.89
C VAL A 184 19.86 -8.28 -28.38
N ILE A 185 18.96 -7.39 -27.94
CA ILE A 185 18.58 -7.25 -26.52
C ILE A 185 17.98 -8.56 -25.99
N SER A 186 17.10 -9.20 -26.77
CA SER A 186 16.47 -10.47 -26.40
C SER A 186 17.51 -11.60 -26.22
N ILE A 187 18.46 -11.73 -27.16
CA ILE A 187 19.54 -12.73 -27.09
C ILE A 187 20.35 -12.58 -25.80
N TRP A 188 20.84 -11.37 -25.51
CA TRP A 188 21.63 -11.10 -24.31
C TRP A 188 20.84 -11.25 -23.01
N THR A 189 19.54 -10.95 -23.04
CA THR A 189 18.65 -11.19 -21.89
C THR A 189 18.54 -12.68 -21.59
N ARG A 190 18.34 -13.52 -22.63
CA ARG A 190 18.31 -14.98 -22.49
C ARG A 190 19.66 -15.53 -22.02
N ALA A 191 20.77 -15.03 -22.56
CA ALA A 191 22.11 -15.45 -22.16
C ALA A 191 22.35 -15.20 -20.67
N ARG A 192 21.99 -14.01 -20.17
CA ARG A 192 22.09 -13.65 -18.75
C ARG A 192 21.28 -14.58 -17.84
N GLU A 193 20.08 -14.96 -18.26
CA GLU A 193 19.23 -15.89 -17.51
C GLU A 193 19.83 -17.31 -17.46
N ARG A 194 20.37 -17.79 -18.59
CA ARG A 194 21.07 -19.08 -18.65
C ARG A 194 22.31 -19.10 -17.77
N VAL A 195 23.14 -18.05 -17.83
CA VAL A 195 24.30 -17.89 -16.94
C VAL A 195 23.87 -17.86 -15.48
N GLY A 196 22.78 -17.15 -15.16
CA GLY A 196 22.24 -17.09 -13.80
C GLY A 196 21.79 -18.45 -13.26
N LYS A 197 21.23 -19.33 -14.11
CA LYS A 197 20.93 -20.72 -13.74
C LYS A 197 22.20 -21.54 -13.49
N ALA A 198 23.17 -21.43 -14.39
CA ALA A 198 24.47 -22.12 -14.22
C ALA A 198 25.19 -21.71 -12.92
N VAL A 199 25.09 -20.45 -12.50
CA VAL A 199 25.61 -19.99 -11.18
C VAL A 199 24.95 -20.75 -10.03
N LEU A 200 23.64 -21.00 -10.09
CA LEU A 200 22.92 -21.72 -9.02
C LEU A 200 23.25 -23.20 -9.02
N ASP A 201 23.35 -23.82 -10.20
CA ASP A 201 23.61 -25.24 -10.34
C ASP A 201 25.03 -25.61 -9.90
N ASP A 202 26.01 -24.75 -10.17
CA ASP A 202 27.40 -24.92 -9.71
C ASP A 202 27.57 -24.54 -8.21
N MET A 203 26.66 -23.72 -7.67
CA MET A 203 26.66 -23.32 -6.26
C MET A 203 26.07 -24.43 -5.38
N GLY A 204 26.94 -25.16 -4.69
CA GLY A 204 26.52 -26.15 -3.69
C GLY A 204 25.69 -25.53 -2.55
N VAL A 205 24.76 -26.31 -2.00
CA VAL A 205 23.87 -25.91 -0.89
C VAL A 205 24.65 -25.50 0.37
N GLU A 206 25.86 -26.02 0.55
CA GLU A 206 26.74 -25.70 1.69
C GLU A 206 27.52 -24.38 1.51
N ASN A 207 27.44 -23.76 0.33
CA ASN A 207 28.08 -22.48 0.10
C ASN A 207 27.47 -21.41 1.03
N PRO A 208 28.29 -20.62 1.75
CA PRO A 208 27.82 -19.52 2.59
C PRO A 208 26.85 -18.56 1.87
N ILE A 209 27.13 -18.25 0.60
CA ILE A 209 26.35 -17.33 -0.23
C ILE A 209 24.97 -17.92 -0.50
N TYR A 210 24.92 -19.23 -0.80
CA TYR A 210 23.66 -19.94 -0.96
C TYR A 210 22.83 -19.83 0.31
N THR A 211 23.42 -20.15 1.46
CA THR A 211 22.73 -20.16 2.76
C THR A 211 22.16 -18.78 3.12
N ILE A 212 22.93 -17.70 2.90
CA ILE A 212 22.50 -16.32 3.18
C ILE A 212 21.30 -15.90 2.32
N ILE A 213 21.29 -16.30 1.04
CA ILE A 213 20.24 -15.91 0.09
C ILE A 213 19.01 -16.82 0.21
N ALA A 214 19.21 -18.13 0.33
CA ALA A 214 18.15 -19.13 0.49
C ALA A 214 17.35 -18.90 1.77
N SER A 215 18.02 -18.56 2.88
CA SER A 215 17.36 -18.15 4.14
C SER A 215 16.58 -16.85 4.02
N LYS A 216 16.86 -16.05 2.97
CA LYS A 216 16.40 -14.68 2.76
C LYS A 216 16.83 -13.73 3.88
N ALA A 217 17.95 -14.04 4.55
CA ALA A 217 18.57 -13.17 5.53
C ALA A 217 19.04 -11.86 4.87
N ARG A 218 19.75 -11.97 3.73
CA ARG A 218 20.21 -10.83 2.92
C ARG A 218 20.48 -11.26 1.48
N GLY A 219 20.33 -10.32 0.56
CA GLY A 219 20.69 -10.49 -0.85
C GLY A 219 19.63 -11.18 -1.72
N SER A 220 19.91 -11.29 -3.01
CA SER A 220 19.05 -11.95 -3.99
C SER A 220 19.88 -12.74 -5.01
N TRP A 221 19.26 -13.74 -5.65
CA TRP A 221 19.89 -14.53 -6.71
C TRP A 221 20.39 -13.68 -7.90
N ALA A 222 19.70 -12.57 -8.19
CA ALA A 222 20.15 -11.61 -9.20
C ALA A 222 21.48 -10.95 -8.84
N GLN A 223 21.73 -10.69 -7.56
CA GLN A 223 23.01 -10.15 -7.09
C GLN A 223 24.12 -11.19 -7.17
N SER A 224 23.84 -12.46 -6.86
CA SER A 224 24.81 -13.56 -7.06
C SER A 224 25.24 -13.66 -8.52
N ASN A 225 24.29 -13.55 -9.45
CA ASN A 225 24.60 -13.57 -10.88
C ASN A 225 25.53 -12.41 -11.28
N GLN A 226 25.38 -11.22 -10.70
CA GLN A 226 26.31 -10.11 -10.97
C GLN A 226 27.71 -10.35 -10.40
N ILE A 227 27.81 -11.06 -9.27
CA ILE A 227 29.09 -11.34 -8.60
C ILE A 227 29.86 -12.47 -9.30
N MET A 228 29.17 -13.54 -9.72
CA MET A 228 29.76 -14.80 -10.20
C MET A 228 29.55 -15.07 -11.69
N GLY A 229 28.45 -14.60 -12.25
CA GLY A 229 28.00 -14.91 -13.60
C GLY A 229 28.35 -13.79 -14.58
N MET A 230 27.39 -12.92 -14.85
CA MET A 230 27.60 -11.72 -15.67
C MET A 230 26.68 -10.59 -15.22
N ARG A 231 27.08 -9.34 -15.47
CA ARG A 231 26.22 -8.18 -15.18
C ARG A 231 25.10 -8.00 -16.22
N GLY A 232 25.40 -8.23 -17.51
CA GLY A 232 24.44 -8.16 -18.60
C GLY A 232 24.24 -6.76 -19.18
N LEU A 233 23.08 -6.53 -19.80
CA LEU A 233 22.73 -5.26 -20.45
C LEU A 233 22.51 -4.15 -19.41
N VAL A 234 22.92 -2.93 -19.78
CA VAL A 234 22.75 -1.72 -18.95
C VAL A 234 21.97 -0.65 -19.70
N ALA A 235 21.19 0.15 -18.97
CA ALA A 235 20.45 1.27 -19.55
C ALA A 235 21.27 2.58 -19.55
N ASN A 236 21.11 3.37 -20.61
CA ASN A 236 21.64 4.72 -20.70
C ASN A 236 20.80 5.71 -19.84
N PRO A 237 21.22 6.98 -19.68
CA PRO A 237 20.47 7.95 -18.89
C PRO A 237 19.04 8.22 -19.41
N ARG A 238 18.79 8.06 -20.71
CA ARG A 238 17.47 8.20 -21.33
C ARG A 238 16.55 7.00 -21.08
N GLY A 239 17.09 5.89 -20.56
CA GLY A 239 16.35 4.65 -20.30
C GLY A 239 16.40 3.66 -21.47
N GLU A 240 17.13 3.97 -22.54
CA GLU A 240 17.33 3.05 -23.65
C GLU A 240 18.43 2.05 -23.28
N THR A 241 18.27 0.82 -23.72
CA THR A 241 19.22 -0.26 -23.45
C THR A 241 20.45 -0.10 -24.33
N ILE A 242 21.64 -0.17 -23.72
CA ILE A 242 22.89 -0.23 -24.47
C ILE A 242 23.05 -1.65 -25.01
N GLU A 243 23.20 -1.78 -26.32
CA GLU A 243 23.28 -3.07 -27.03
C GLU A 243 24.51 -3.90 -26.62
N LEU A 244 25.61 -3.23 -26.25
CA LEU A 244 26.83 -3.87 -25.78
C LEU A 244 26.66 -4.31 -24.30
N PRO A 245 26.63 -5.62 -24.00
CA PRO A 245 26.49 -6.10 -22.63
C PRO A 245 27.80 -6.00 -21.85
N VAL A 246 27.68 -6.03 -20.52
CA VAL A 246 28.80 -6.28 -19.62
C VAL A 246 28.91 -7.79 -19.40
N LYS A 247 29.94 -8.41 -19.98
CA LYS A 247 30.16 -9.88 -19.98
C LYS A 247 30.86 -10.35 -18.71
N SER A 248 31.72 -9.50 -18.15
CA SER A 248 32.46 -9.78 -16.93
C SER A 248 31.55 -9.71 -15.69
N SER A 249 31.88 -10.51 -14.68
CA SER A 249 31.32 -10.42 -13.33
C SER A 249 32.20 -9.54 -12.42
N TYR A 250 31.73 -9.23 -11.21
CA TYR A 250 32.57 -8.54 -10.23
C TYR A 250 33.76 -9.36 -9.75
N LYS A 251 33.65 -10.70 -9.76
CA LYS A 251 34.75 -11.61 -9.41
C LYS A 251 35.90 -11.56 -10.42
N GLU A 252 35.58 -11.47 -11.70
CA GLU A 252 36.58 -11.38 -12.79
C GLU A 252 37.14 -9.97 -12.92
N GLY A 253 36.38 -8.96 -12.51
CA GLY A 253 36.71 -7.54 -12.69
C GLY A 253 36.15 -7.00 -14.00
N LEU A 254 35.79 -5.72 -14.00
CA LEU A 254 35.24 -5.03 -15.17
C LEU A 254 36.35 -4.29 -15.91
N ASN A 255 36.35 -4.34 -17.23
CA ASN A 255 37.23 -3.47 -18.03
C ASN A 255 36.74 -2.00 -17.99
N VAL A 256 37.57 -1.07 -18.48
CA VAL A 256 37.27 0.37 -18.41
C VAL A 256 35.94 0.73 -19.08
N LEU A 257 35.65 0.13 -20.24
CA LEU A 257 34.41 0.41 -20.98
C LEU A 257 33.18 -0.16 -20.25
N GLU A 258 33.26 -1.41 -19.78
CA GLU A 258 32.22 -2.06 -18.98
C GLU A 258 31.91 -1.30 -17.69
N TYR A 259 32.96 -0.83 -17.01
CA TYR A 259 32.83 0.00 -15.81
C TYR A 259 32.19 1.36 -16.15
N PHE A 260 32.63 2.02 -17.22
CA PHE A 260 32.07 3.30 -17.66
C PHE A 260 30.58 3.17 -18.02
N MET A 261 30.19 2.18 -18.82
CA MET A 261 28.79 1.92 -19.17
C MET A 261 27.93 1.69 -17.91
N SER A 262 28.47 0.93 -16.95
CA SER A 262 27.83 0.63 -15.67
C SER A 262 27.57 1.86 -14.79
N THR A 263 28.31 2.97 -14.99
CA THR A 263 28.13 4.19 -14.18
C THR A 263 26.85 4.96 -14.50
N HIS A 264 26.31 4.85 -15.72
CA HIS A 264 25.11 5.58 -16.14
C HIS A 264 23.90 5.22 -15.28
N GLY A 265 23.61 3.91 -15.17
CA GLY A 265 22.50 3.41 -14.36
C GLY A 265 22.69 3.72 -12.88
N ALA A 266 23.90 3.55 -12.34
CA ALA A 266 24.20 3.82 -10.94
C ALA A 266 24.00 5.30 -10.57
N ARG A 267 24.52 6.22 -11.41
CA ARG A 267 24.37 7.67 -11.19
C ARG A 267 22.92 8.11 -11.29
N LYS A 268 22.19 7.60 -12.28
CA LYS A 268 20.75 7.85 -12.44
C LYS A 268 19.98 7.38 -11.20
N GLY A 269 20.22 6.16 -10.71
CA GLY A 269 19.58 5.63 -9.50
C GLY A 269 19.84 6.46 -8.25
N LEU A 270 21.10 6.88 -8.03
CA LEU A 270 21.47 7.78 -6.93
C LEU A 270 20.77 9.14 -7.01
N THR A 271 20.72 9.72 -8.21
CA THR A 271 20.13 11.04 -8.45
C THR A 271 18.61 11.01 -8.29
N ASP A 272 17.96 10.02 -8.90
CA ASP A 272 16.52 9.80 -8.78
C ASP A 272 16.10 9.60 -7.33
N THR A 273 16.90 8.88 -6.55
CA THR A 273 16.59 8.63 -5.13
C THR A 273 16.67 9.91 -4.31
N ALA A 274 17.70 10.73 -4.53
CA ALA A 274 17.82 12.01 -3.86
C ALA A 274 16.65 12.95 -4.21
N LEU A 275 16.27 13.02 -5.49
CA LEU A 275 15.17 13.88 -5.95
C LEU A 275 13.79 13.39 -5.49
N LYS A 276 13.51 12.09 -5.65
CA LYS A 276 12.17 11.54 -5.39
C LYS A 276 11.84 11.42 -3.90
N THR A 277 12.84 11.34 -3.02
CA THR A 277 12.63 11.37 -1.56
C THR A 277 11.89 12.65 -1.14
N ALA A 278 12.25 13.80 -1.73
CA ALA A 278 11.56 15.06 -1.46
C ALA A 278 10.10 15.04 -1.94
N SER A 279 9.83 14.47 -3.11
CA SER A 279 8.46 14.34 -3.66
C SER A 279 7.56 13.47 -2.79
N ALA A 280 8.06 12.32 -2.33
CA ALA A 280 7.30 11.43 -1.43
C ALA A 280 6.98 12.10 -0.07
N GLY A 281 7.96 12.81 0.51
CA GLY A 281 7.74 13.60 1.72
C GLY A 281 6.70 14.71 1.52
N TYR A 282 6.73 15.37 0.36
CA TYR A 282 5.77 16.41 0.00
C TYR A 282 4.34 15.87 -0.23
N LEU A 283 4.19 14.70 -0.85
CA LEU A 283 2.89 14.02 -0.92
C LEU A 283 2.36 13.70 0.49
N THR A 284 3.21 13.13 1.35
CA THR A 284 2.83 12.80 2.73
C THR A 284 2.33 14.03 3.48
N ARG A 285 3.05 15.16 3.36
CA ARG A 285 2.63 16.44 3.93
C ARG A 285 1.24 16.86 3.43
N ARG A 286 1.00 16.86 2.12
CA ARG A 286 -0.31 17.20 1.52
C ARG A 286 -1.44 16.30 2.02
N LEU A 287 -1.18 14.99 2.15
CA LEU A 287 -2.16 14.04 2.67
C LEU A 287 -2.50 14.32 4.14
N VAL A 288 -1.49 14.63 4.96
CA VAL A 288 -1.68 15.02 6.37
C VAL A 288 -2.50 16.29 6.47
N ASP A 289 -2.16 17.32 5.70
CA ASP A 289 -2.85 18.62 5.71
C ASP A 289 -4.34 18.50 5.37
N VAL A 290 -4.71 17.54 4.52
CA VAL A 290 -6.11 17.27 4.16
C VAL A 290 -6.85 16.38 5.14
N ALA A 291 -6.16 15.40 5.72
CA ALA A 291 -6.79 14.37 6.52
C ALA A 291 -6.74 14.63 8.04
N GLN A 292 -5.92 15.57 8.52
CA GLN A 292 -5.67 15.80 9.95
C GLN A 292 -6.93 15.95 10.81
N ASP A 293 -7.99 16.56 10.28
CA ASP A 293 -9.21 16.84 11.04
C ASP A 293 -10.18 15.63 11.08
N LEU A 294 -9.84 14.52 10.41
CA LEU A 294 -10.59 13.27 10.50
C LEU A 294 -10.22 12.48 11.75
N ILE A 295 -11.08 12.63 12.75
CA ILE A 295 -11.05 11.95 14.04
C ILE A 295 -12.31 11.08 14.18
N VAL A 296 -12.22 10.02 14.98
CA VAL A 296 -13.38 9.22 15.36
C VAL A 296 -14.17 9.92 16.46
N TYR A 297 -15.40 10.38 16.19
CA TYR A 297 -16.20 11.11 17.19
C TYR A 297 -17.28 10.29 17.89
N GLU A 298 -17.79 9.25 17.22
CA GLU A 298 -18.91 8.46 17.74
C GLU A 298 -18.75 6.98 17.40
N LYS A 299 -19.50 6.11 18.09
CA LYS A 299 -19.48 4.66 17.81
C LYS A 299 -20.15 4.29 16.50
N ASP A 300 -21.32 4.87 16.20
CA ASP A 300 -22.15 4.46 15.05
C ASP A 300 -23.04 5.58 14.51
N CYS A 301 -22.79 6.01 13.27
CA CYS A 301 -23.61 6.99 12.56
C CYS A 301 -24.94 6.44 11.99
N ARG A 302 -25.24 5.15 12.23
CA ARG A 302 -26.47 4.44 11.80
C ARG A 302 -26.75 4.47 10.29
N THR A 303 -25.72 4.72 9.47
CA THR A 303 -25.88 4.66 8.02
C THR A 303 -26.09 3.21 7.56
N ARG A 304 -27.02 3.02 6.61
CA ARG A 304 -27.20 1.77 5.84
C ARG A 304 -26.46 1.82 4.49
N GLU A 305 -25.83 2.94 4.17
CA GLU A 305 -25.03 3.08 2.96
C GLU A 305 -23.66 2.42 3.18
N GLY A 306 -23.27 1.61 2.20
CA GLY A 306 -21.98 0.92 2.18
C GLY A 306 -21.30 1.09 0.83
N LEU A 307 -20.04 0.71 0.77
CA LEU A 307 -19.26 0.57 -0.45
C LEU A 307 -19.32 -0.90 -0.87
N GLU A 308 -19.59 -1.16 -2.15
CA GLU A 308 -19.52 -2.50 -2.71
C GLU A 308 -18.09 -2.83 -3.12
N ILE A 309 -17.50 -3.86 -2.52
CA ILE A 309 -16.18 -4.38 -2.87
C ILE A 309 -16.38 -5.56 -3.82
N ILE A 310 -15.83 -5.45 -5.03
CA ILE A 310 -15.94 -6.45 -6.09
C ILE A 310 -14.65 -7.26 -6.16
N ARG A 311 -14.77 -8.58 -6.22
CA ARG A 311 -13.63 -9.50 -6.30
C ARG A 311 -12.80 -9.31 -7.57
N ALA A 312 -13.47 -9.32 -8.73
CA ALA A 312 -12.81 -9.24 -10.05
C ALA A 312 -11.92 -7.99 -10.20
N GLU A 313 -12.28 -6.88 -9.56
CA GLU A 313 -11.47 -5.65 -9.58
C GLU A 313 -10.14 -5.82 -8.82
N GLY A 314 -10.11 -6.62 -7.75
CA GLY A 314 -8.89 -6.85 -6.95
C GLY A 314 -7.98 -7.93 -7.56
N ASP A 315 -8.57 -8.95 -8.17
CA ASP A 315 -7.82 -10.07 -8.76
C ASP A 315 -6.90 -9.63 -9.92
N GLU A 316 -7.28 -8.56 -10.65
CA GLU A 316 -6.48 -7.99 -11.75
C GLU A 316 -5.04 -7.63 -11.32
N TYR A 317 -4.84 -7.23 -10.07
CA TYR A 317 -3.53 -6.84 -9.52
C TYR A 317 -3.15 -7.62 -8.25
N GLY A 318 -3.80 -8.76 -7.99
CA GLY A 318 -3.44 -9.69 -6.91
C GLY A 318 -3.88 -9.24 -5.51
N HIS A 319 -4.93 -8.43 -5.38
CA HIS A 319 -5.50 -7.99 -4.11
C HIS A 319 -6.77 -8.75 -3.76
N THR A 320 -6.60 -9.84 -3.00
CA THR A 320 -7.68 -10.78 -2.67
C THR A 320 -8.83 -10.13 -1.91
N LEU A 321 -10.05 -10.64 -2.10
CA LEU A 321 -11.25 -10.13 -1.42
C LEU A 321 -11.11 -10.25 0.10
N ALA A 322 -10.53 -11.34 0.62
CA ALA A 322 -10.26 -11.52 2.04
C ALA A 322 -9.44 -10.38 2.65
N ARG A 323 -8.41 -9.90 1.93
CA ARG A 323 -7.55 -8.82 2.43
C ARG A 323 -8.29 -7.48 2.47
N ARG A 324 -9.13 -7.22 1.47
CA ARG A 324 -9.96 -6.01 1.38
C ARG A 324 -11.06 -5.98 2.45
N LEU A 325 -11.62 -7.13 2.78
CA LEU A 325 -12.68 -7.27 3.78
C LEU A 325 -12.18 -7.30 5.22
N TYR A 326 -10.92 -7.72 5.45
CA TYR A 326 -10.35 -7.78 6.78
C TYR A 326 -10.49 -6.44 7.52
N THR A 327 -11.02 -6.49 8.75
CA THR A 327 -11.32 -5.36 9.67
C THR A 327 -12.51 -4.47 9.31
N ARG A 328 -13.25 -4.78 8.23
CA ARG A 328 -14.40 -3.99 7.79
C ARG A 328 -15.68 -4.44 8.49
N THR A 329 -16.61 -3.52 8.69
CA THR A 329 -17.95 -3.84 9.20
C THR A 329 -18.88 -4.16 8.04
N ALA A 330 -19.57 -5.30 8.08
CA ALA A 330 -20.55 -5.67 7.07
C ALA A 330 -21.71 -4.67 7.03
N ALA A 331 -22.09 -4.19 5.84
CA ALA A 331 -23.26 -3.32 5.69
C ALA A 331 -24.55 -4.15 5.59
N ASP A 332 -24.49 -5.26 4.86
CA ASP A 332 -25.57 -6.23 4.69
C ASP A 332 -25.15 -7.61 5.22
N ASP A 333 -26.11 -8.51 5.47
CA ASP A 333 -25.82 -9.88 5.90
C ASP A 333 -25.06 -10.65 4.81
N ILE A 334 -23.89 -11.21 5.16
CA ILE A 334 -23.06 -11.98 4.24
C ILE A 334 -23.44 -13.46 4.38
N LYS A 335 -23.93 -14.05 3.27
CA LYS A 335 -24.40 -15.44 3.22
C LYS A 335 -23.49 -16.29 2.35
N ILE A 336 -23.11 -17.46 2.87
CA ILE A 336 -22.49 -18.53 2.07
C ILE A 336 -23.57 -19.61 1.90
N GLY A 337 -24.11 -19.73 0.68
CA GLY A 337 -25.30 -20.53 0.41
C GLY A 337 -26.51 -20.03 1.20
N ARG A 338 -27.03 -20.86 2.13
CA ARG A 338 -28.17 -20.51 3.00
C ARG A 338 -27.76 -20.03 4.40
N LYS A 339 -26.48 -20.17 4.78
CA LYS A 339 -25.99 -19.84 6.12
C LYS A 339 -25.47 -18.40 6.15
N ILE A 340 -25.91 -17.62 7.12
CA ILE A 340 -25.35 -16.30 7.41
C ILE A 340 -24.02 -16.52 8.13
N VAL A 341 -22.95 -15.96 7.58
CA VAL A 341 -21.59 -16.08 8.10
C VAL A 341 -21.19 -14.83 8.88
N VAL A 342 -21.65 -13.66 8.44
CA VAL A 342 -21.48 -12.38 9.12
C VAL A 342 -22.79 -11.63 9.06
N LYS A 343 -23.30 -11.15 10.21
CA LYS A 343 -24.52 -10.32 10.23
C LYS A 343 -24.20 -8.86 9.90
N SER A 344 -25.18 -8.13 9.41
CA SER A 344 -25.10 -6.69 9.23
C SER A 344 -24.67 -6.00 10.54
N GLY A 345 -23.63 -5.17 10.45
CA GLY A 345 -23.08 -4.45 11.60
C GLY A 345 -22.00 -5.19 12.39
N GLU A 346 -21.70 -6.46 12.06
CA GLU A 346 -20.57 -7.20 12.62
C GLU A 346 -19.28 -6.92 11.82
N THR A 347 -18.13 -7.02 12.50
CA THR A 347 -16.83 -6.84 11.87
C THR A 347 -16.30 -8.16 11.31
N ILE A 348 -15.66 -8.09 10.14
CA ILE A 348 -15.11 -9.23 9.43
C ILE A 348 -13.68 -9.48 9.91
N GLU A 349 -13.47 -10.64 10.53
CA GLU A 349 -12.17 -11.12 11.01
C GLU A 349 -11.39 -11.85 9.90
N LYS A 350 -10.11 -12.16 10.13
CA LYS A 350 -9.26 -12.86 9.14
C LYS A 350 -9.82 -14.23 8.73
N GLU A 351 -10.33 -15.00 9.69
CA GLU A 351 -10.84 -16.35 9.43
C GLU A 351 -12.15 -16.31 8.64
N THR A 352 -13.03 -15.38 9.00
CA THR A 352 -14.29 -15.15 8.31
C THR A 352 -14.06 -14.61 6.89
N ALA A 353 -13.08 -13.73 6.72
CA ALA A 353 -12.66 -13.23 5.41
C ALA A 353 -12.13 -14.35 4.51
N ARG A 354 -11.33 -15.29 5.04
CA ARG A 354 -10.86 -16.48 4.29
C ARG A 354 -12.02 -17.38 3.87
N LYS A 355 -12.99 -17.63 4.75
CA LYS A 355 -14.19 -18.41 4.39
C LYS A 355 -15.00 -17.74 3.28
N ILE A 356 -15.06 -16.41 3.24
CA ILE A 356 -15.72 -15.64 2.17
C ILE A 356 -14.95 -15.77 0.84
N GLU A 357 -13.61 -15.77 0.89
CA GLU A 357 -12.75 -16.01 -0.27
C GLU A 357 -12.99 -17.40 -0.86
N GLU A 358 -12.90 -18.44 -0.03
CA GLU A 358 -13.06 -19.85 -0.41
C GLU A 358 -14.45 -20.18 -0.97
N ALA A 359 -15.46 -19.37 -0.63
CA ALA A 359 -16.83 -19.53 -1.10
C ALA A 359 -17.16 -18.82 -2.43
N ASP A 360 -16.16 -18.25 -3.10
CA ASP A 360 -16.32 -17.62 -4.42
C ASP A 360 -17.40 -16.53 -4.54
N ILE A 361 -17.59 -15.76 -3.46
CA ILE A 361 -18.53 -14.63 -3.44
C ILE A 361 -18.02 -13.49 -4.37
N PRO A 362 -18.85 -12.99 -5.31
CA PRO A 362 -18.43 -12.01 -6.31
C PRO A 362 -18.28 -10.59 -5.77
N SER A 363 -19.17 -10.16 -4.86
CA SER A 363 -19.09 -8.85 -4.22
C SER A 363 -19.65 -8.88 -2.81
N VAL A 364 -19.15 -7.98 -1.96
CA VAL A 364 -19.59 -7.81 -0.58
C VAL A 364 -19.74 -6.32 -0.28
N LYS A 365 -20.87 -5.95 0.33
CA LYS A 365 -21.12 -4.58 0.75
C LYS A 365 -20.68 -4.33 2.19
N VAL A 366 -19.77 -3.38 2.37
CA VAL A 366 -19.20 -3.04 3.68
C VAL A 366 -19.45 -1.57 4.02
N ARG A 367 -19.47 -1.24 5.31
CA ARG A 367 -19.43 0.15 5.74
C ARG A 367 -18.07 0.76 5.39
N SER A 368 -18.07 2.05 5.11
CA SER A 368 -16.90 2.79 4.64
C SER A 368 -16.79 4.15 5.34
N PRO A 369 -15.57 4.68 5.56
CA PRO A 369 -15.37 6.08 5.90
C PRO A 369 -16.03 7.03 4.90
N ILE A 370 -16.07 6.71 3.60
CA ILE A 370 -16.64 7.57 2.56
C ILE A 370 -18.15 7.74 2.75
N THR A 371 -18.89 6.66 3.07
CA THR A 371 -20.36 6.69 3.26
C THR A 371 -20.78 7.12 4.67
N CYS A 372 -19.82 7.46 5.54
CA CYS A 372 -20.10 7.85 6.91
C CYS A 372 -20.87 9.17 6.99
N LYS A 373 -21.92 9.20 7.82
CA LYS A 373 -22.79 10.38 8.03
C LYS A 373 -22.40 11.24 9.23
N THR A 374 -21.40 10.84 10.01
CA THR A 374 -20.83 11.65 11.10
C THR A 374 -20.34 12.99 10.55
N LEU A 375 -20.71 14.08 11.23
CA LEU A 375 -20.30 15.43 10.86
C LEU A 375 -18.85 15.65 11.28
N TYR A 376 -18.04 16.23 10.38
CA TYR A 376 -16.65 16.62 10.65
C TYR A 376 -15.71 15.51 11.17
N GLY A 377 -16.05 14.25 10.90
CA GLY A 377 -15.22 13.10 11.28
C GLY A 377 -15.82 11.80 10.77
N VAL A 378 -15.52 10.72 11.48
CA VAL A 378 -16.04 9.37 11.16
C VAL A 378 -16.52 8.66 12.42
N CYS A 379 -17.41 7.68 12.25
CA CYS A 379 -17.79 6.78 13.35
C CYS A 379 -16.93 5.52 13.36
N SER A 380 -16.85 4.89 14.53
CA SER A 380 -16.07 3.68 14.76
C SER A 380 -16.50 2.54 13.83
N LYS A 381 -17.82 2.29 13.68
CA LYS A 381 -18.33 1.22 12.79
C LYS A 381 -18.05 1.42 11.30
N CYS A 382 -18.00 2.67 10.82
CA CYS A 382 -17.65 2.95 9.42
C CYS A 382 -16.16 2.78 9.13
N TYR A 383 -15.30 3.02 10.12
CA TYR A 383 -13.87 2.81 10.01
C TYR A 383 -13.45 1.34 10.22
N GLY A 384 -14.12 0.65 11.15
CA GLY A 384 -13.86 -0.73 11.52
C GLY A 384 -12.81 -0.88 12.62
N TRP A 385 -12.03 -1.96 12.58
CA TRP A 385 -10.98 -2.19 13.59
C TRP A 385 -9.74 -1.31 13.38
N ASP A 386 -9.09 -1.01 14.50
CA ASP A 386 -7.70 -0.58 14.57
C ASP A 386 -6.81 -1.77 14.16
N LEU A 387 -6.06 -1.60 13.07
CA LEU A 387 -5.18 -2.61 12.49
C LEU A 387 -4.07 -3.05 13.46
N THR A 388 -3.74 -2.23 14.46
CA THR A 388 -2.67 -2.52 15.43
C THR A 388 -3.13 -3.25 16.68
N LYS A 389 -4.43 -3.23 16.98
CA LYS A 389 -4.98 -3.78 18.23
C LYS A 389 -6.03 -4.86 18.01
N GLU A 390 -6.47 -5.08 16.77
CA GLU A 390 -7.55 -6.01 16.41
C GLU A 390 -8.84 -5.77 17.24
N VAL A 391 -9.09 -4.52 17.60
CA VAL A 391 -10.33 -4.08 18.27
C VAL A 391 -10.93 -2.92 17.49
N MET A 392 -12.24 -2.69 17.68
CA MET A 392 -12.90 -1.50 17.14
C MET A 392 -12.12 -0.23 17.49
N VAL A 393 -11.94 0.64 16.49
CA VAL A 393 -11.27 1.92 16.71
C VAL A 393 -11.99 2.71 17.80
N ARG A 394 -11.23 3.34 18.69
CA ARG A 394 -11.79 4.10 19.82
C ARG A 394 -12.08 5.54 19.40
N GLU A 395 -13.06 6.16 20.06
CA GLU A 395 -13.34 7.59 19.91
C GLU A 395 -12.10 8.42 20.26
N GLY A 396 -11.85 9.51 19.53
CA GLY A 396 -10.64 10.33 19.63
C GLY A 396 -9.44 9.82 18.83
N GLU A 397 -9.50 8.67 18.16
CA GLU A 397 -8.37 8.23 17.33
C GLU A 397 -8.21 9.12 16.08
N ALA A 398 -6.99 9.61 15.84
CA ALA A 398 -6.65 10.48 14.71
C ALA A 398 -6.43 9.66 13.43
N VAL A 399 -7.49 9.01 12.94
CA VAL A 399 -7.45 8.09 11.80
C VAL A 399 -7.00 8.75 10.50
N GLY A 400 -7.21 10.06 10.35
CA GLY A 400 -6.73 10.83 9.21
C GLY A 400 -5.20 10.90 9.12
N ILE A 401 -4.53 11.16 10.25
CA ILE A 401 -3.06 11.18 10.32
C ILE A 401 -2.50 9.79 10.03
N VAL A 402 -3.08 8.74 10.64
CA VAL A 402 -2.66 7.35 10.42
C VAL A 402 -2.81 6.96 8.94
N ALA A 403 -3.92 7.33 8.31
CA ALA A 403 -4.14 7.06 6.89
C ALA A 403 -3.13 7.78 5.99
N ALA A 404 -2.91 9.08 6.22
CA ALA A 404 -1.97 9.88 5.45
C ALA A 404 -0.53 9.33 5.54
N GLN A 405 -0.09 8.96 6.74
CA GLN A 405 1.24 8.35 6.95
C GLN A 405 1.32 6.94 6.34
N SER A 406 0.27 6.14 6.46
CA SER A 406 0.22 4.77 5.91
C SER A 406 0.29 4.75 4.37
N ILE A 407 -0.14 5.83 3.71
CA ILE A 407 -0.01 6.01 2.27
C ILE A 407 1.34 6.65 1.93
N GLY A 408 1.77 7.65 2.70
CA GLY A 408 2.98 8.41 2.44
C GLY A 408 4.29 7.63 2.64
N GLU A 409 4.39 6.84 3.72
CA GLU A 409 5.62 6.08 4.05
C GLU A 409 6.00 5.10 2.92
N PRO A 410 5.10 4.22 2.41
CA PRO A 410 5.45 3.35 1.30
C PRO A 410 5.67 4.13 -0.01
N GLY A 411 5.11 5.34 -0.15
CA GLY A 411 5.38 6.23 -1.27
C GLY A 411 6.87 6.54 -1.45
N THR A 412 7.65 6.63 -0.36
CA THR A 412 9.11 6.73 -0.45
C THR A 412 9.73 5.47 -1.04
N GLN A 413 9.22 4.29 -0.67
CA GLN A 413 9.72 3.00 -1.18
C GLN A 413 9.41 2.78 -2.66
N LEU A 414 8.21 3.19 -3.10
CA LEU A 414 7.83 3.21 -4.53
C LEU A 414 8.83 4.01 -5.37
N THR A 415 9.37 5.08 -4.80
CA THR A 415 10.38 5.89 -5.48
C THR A 415 11.81 5.35 -5.39
N MET A 416 12.11 4.56 -4.36
CA MET A 416 13.45 4.02 -4.09
C MET A 416 13.70 2.64 -4.69
N ARG A 417 12.68 1.79 -4.87
CA ARG A 417 12.86 0.45 -5.49
C ARG A 417 13.26 0.48 -6.96
N THR A 418 13.23 1.68 -7.58
CA THR A 418 13.91 1.94 -8.85
C THR A 418 15.42 1.64 -8.76
N PHE A 419 16.04 1.51 -7.58
CA PHE A 419 17.46 1.14 -7.44
C PHE A 419 17.80 -0.30 -7.84
N HIS A 420 16.93 -1.28 -7.57
CA HIS A 420 17.25 -2.70 -7.79
C HIS A 420 16.98 -3.13 -9.23
N VAL A 421 16.13 -2.39 -9.94
CA VAL A 421 15.71 -2.65 -11.32
C VAL A 421 16.26 -1.58 -12.29
N GLY A 422 16.56 -0.38 -11.79
CA GLY A 422 17.08 0.77 -12.55
C GLY A 422 18.49 0.51 -13.07
N GLY A 423 18.53 -0.02 -14.29
CA GLY A 423 19.75 -0.45 -14.95
C GLY A 423 19.49 -1.63 -15.88
N ILE A 424 18.42 -2.39 -15.66
CA ILE A 424 18.02 -3.53 -16.50
C ILE A 424 16.96 -3.07 -17.50
N ALA A 425 17.18 -3.38 -18.78
CA ALA A 425 16.26 -3.17 -19.88
C ALA A 425 14.89 -3.83 -19.65
N GLY A 426 13.79 -3.14 -20.01
CA GLY A 426 12.47 -3.77 -20.21
C GLY A 426 11.43 -3.63 -19.10
N VAL A 427 11.74 -2.95 -17.98
CA VAL A 427 10.73 -2.64 -16.95
C VAL A 427 10.46 -1.13 -16.96
N ASP A 428 9.35 -0.73 -17.57
CA ASP A 428 8.94 0.68 -17.64
C ASP A 428 8.29 1.09 -16.31
N ILE A 429 9.13 1.60 -15.39
CA ILE A 429 8.80 1.98 -14.00
C ILE A 429 8.11 3.37 -13.92
N THR A 430 7.64 3.93 -15.03
CA THR A 430 7.22 5.34 -15.11
C THR A 430 5.90 5.69 -14.41
N HIS A 431 5.17 4.72 -13.83
CA HIS A 431 3.83 4.93 -13.27
C HIS A 431 3.71 4.66 -11.75
N GLY A 432 4.78 4.88 -10.99
CA GLY A 432 4.79 4.78 -9.52
C GLY A 432 4.14 5.99 -8.82
N LEU A 433 4.91 6.68 -7.96
CA LEU A 433 4.44 7.84 -7.19
C LEU A 433 3.78 8.96 -8.04
N PRO A 434 4.29 9.36 -9.23
CA PRO A 434 3.67 10.42 -10.02
C PRO A 434 2.21 10.14 -10.38
N ARG A 435 1.86 8.86 -10.60
CA ARG A 435 0.48 8.45 -10.89
C ARG A 435 -0.40 8.58 -9.64
N VAL A 436 0.11 8.21 -8.46
CA VAL A 436 -0.58 8.42 -7.18
C VAL A 436 -0.84 9.91 -6.94
N GLU A 437 0.15 10.78 -7.22
CA GLU A 437 -0.03 12.23 -7.12
C GLU A 437 -1.06 12.77 -8.13
N GLU A 438 -1.04 12.26 -9.36
CA GLU A 438 -1.99 12.64 -10.41
C GLU A 438 -3.44 12.34 -10.00
N VAL A 439 -3.67 11.16 -9.41
CA VAL A 439 -4.97 10.73 -8.89
C VAL A 439 -5.41 11.60 -7.71
N PHE A 440 -4.58 11.76 -6.68
CA PHE A 440 -4.94 12.55 -5.50
C PHE A 440 -5.07 14.06 -5.77
N GLU A 441 -4.42 14.58 -6.80
CA GLU A 441 -4.58 15.97 -7.22
C GLU A 441 -5.68 16.19 -8.28
N VAL A 442 -6.38 15.13 -8.71
CA VAL A 442 -7.43 15.20 -9.74
C VAL A 442 -6.90 15.92 -10.99
N ARG A 443 -5.68 15.56 -11.39
CA ARG A 443 -5.01 16.05 -12.60
C ARG A 443 -5.51 15.24 -13.80
N ILE A 444 -5.51 15.88 -14.97
CA ILE A 444 -5.84 15.21 -16.23
C ILE A 444 -4.70 14.23 -16.52
N PRO A 445 -5.01 12.95 -16.74
CA PRO A 445 -3.97 11.96 -16.83
C PRO A 445 -3.25 11.98 -18.18
N LYS A 446 -1.95 11.69 -18.17
CA LYS A 446 -1.19 11.51 -19.42
C LYS A 446 -1.68 10.24 -20.12
N GLY A 447 -1.95 10.36 -21.43
CA GLY A 447 -2.49 9.23 -22.21
C GLY A 447 -3.91 8.85 -21.81
N GLN A 448 -4.74 9.83 -21.44
CA GLN A 448 -6.13 9.64 -21.02
C GLN A 448 -6.90 8.68 -21.95
N ALA A 449 -7.55 7.69 -21.35
CA ALA A 449 -8.49 6.84 -22.06
C ALA A 449 -9.74 7.63 -22.43
N VAL A 450 -10.19 7.43 -23.67
CA VAL A 450 -11.37 8.14 -24.16
C VAL A 450 -12.64 7.45 -23.66
N MET A 451 -13.50 8.22 -23.01
CA MET A 451 -14.74 7.74 -22.41
C MET A 451 -15.95 8.08 -23.29
N ASN A 452 -16.86 7.11 -23.41
CA ASN A 452 -18.13 7.31 -24.11
C ASN A 452 -19.09 8.18 -23.29
N LYS A 453 -19.78 9.11 -23.96
CA LYS A 453 -20.61 10.13 -23.29
C LYS A 453 -22.07 9.71 -23.17
N THR A 454 -22.55 8.83 -24.04
CA THR A 454 -23.96 8.49 -24.20
C THR A 454 -24.12 7.06 -24.69
N ASP A 455 -25.18 6.38 -24.30
CA ASP A 455 -25.48 5.04 -24.80
C ASP A 455 -25.63 5.05 -26.33
N GLY A 456 -25.02 4.09 -27.00
CA GLY A 456 -25.05 4.03 -28.45
C GLY A 456 -24.34 2.82 -29.04
N THR A 457 -24.20 2.81 -30.36
CA THR A 457 -23.50 1.75 -31.10
C THR A 457 -22.35 2.33 -31.91
N VAL A 458 -21.20 1.66 -31.90
CA VAL A 458 -20.03 2.05 -32.69
C VAL A 458 -20.33 1.82 -34.16
N GLN A 459 -20.50 2.91 -34.92
CA GLN A 459 -20.83 2.86 -36.35
C GLN A 459 -19.60 2.60 -37.21
N SER A 460 -18.50 3.32 -36.94
CA SER A 460 -17.29 3.23 -37.73
C SER A 460 -16.05 3.53 -36.88
N ILE A 461 -14.93 2.95 -37.30
CA ILE A 461 -13.60 3.25 -36.78
C ILE A 461 -12.75 3.62 -38.00
N VAL A 462 -12.49 4.91 -38.19
CA VAL A 462 -11.77 5.44 -39.35
C VAL A 462 -10.34 5.77 -38.94
N GLU A 463 -9.35 5.18 -39.61
CA GLU A 463 -7.95 5.55 -39.43
C GLU A 463 -7.62 6.77 -40.30
N LYS A 464 -7.30 7.90 -39.66
CA LYS A 464 -6.79 9.11 -40.33
C LYS A 464 -5.37 9.40 -39.87
N SER A 465 -4.40 9.19 -40.76
CA SER A 465 -2.97 9.44 -40.54
C SER A 465 -2.44 8.90 -39.19
N THR A 466 -2.35 9.76 -38.17
CA THR A 466 -1.83 9.47 -36.82
C THR A 466 -2.90 9.13 -35.79
N MET A 467 -4.19 9.33 -36.11
CA MET A 467 -5.33 9.16 -35.19
C MET A 467 -6.36 8.16 -35.75
N ARG A 468 -7.12 7.55 -34.85
CA ARG A 468 -8.32 6.75 -35.11
C ARG A 468 -9.52 7.51 -34.60
N ILE A 469 -10.51 7.71 -35.46
CA ILE A 469 -11.77 8.35 -35.10
C ILE A 469 -12.81 7.25 -34.91
N ILE A 470 -13.41 7.18 -33.73
CA ILE A 470 -14.54 6.31 -33.42
C ILE A 470 -15.81 7.15 -33.49
N GLU A 471 -16.75 6.73 -34.33
CA GLU A 471 -18.08 7.32 -34.44
C GLU A 471 -19.07 6.46 -33.65
N VAL A 472 -19.67 7.03 -32.61
CA VAL A 472 -20.72 6.38 -31.82
C VAL A 472 -22.05 7.06 -32.11
N VAL A 473 -23.02 6.27 -32.59
CA VAL A 473 -24.38 6.74 -32.86
C VAL A 473 -25.22 6.51 -31.62
N GLU A 474 -25.84 7.56 -31.09
CA GLU A 474 -26.71 7.47 -29.91
C GLU A 474 -27.94 6.58 -30.15
N ASP A 475 -28.29 5.77 -29.14
CA ASP A 475 -29.52 4.98 -29.14
C ASP A 475 -30.74 5.92 -29.17
N LYS A 476 -31.66 5.73 -30.13
CA LYS A 476 -32.81 6.62 -30.33
C LYS A 476 -33.81 6.50 -29.17
N ILE A 477 -33.73 7.40 -28.20
CA ILE A 477 -34.81 7.64 -27.23
C ILE A 477 -35.41 9.02 -27.52
N GLY A 478 -36.49 9.05 -28.32
CA GLY A 478 -37.37 10.22 -28.45
C GLY A 478 -36.92 11.39 -29.35
N ARG A 479 -35.72 11.38 -29.96
CA ARG A 479 -35.27 12.42 -30.91
C ARG A 479 -35.34 11.98 -32.38
N LYS A 480 -35.80 12.86 -33.28
CA LYS A 480 -35.93 12.61 -34.74
C LYS A 480 -34.59 12.57 -35.52
N LYS A 481 -33.47 13.03 -34.94
CA LYS A 481 -32.12 12.90 -35.50
C LYS A 481 -31.21 12.18 -34.52
N ALA A 482 -30.49 11.16 -34.99
CA ALA A 482 -29.46 10.48 -34.22
C ALA A 482 -28.22 11.37 -34.18
N THR A 483 -27.74 11.67 -32.98
CA THR A 483 -26.51 12.41 -32.71
C THR A 483 -25.34 11.45 -32.83
N VAL A 484 -24.32 11.82 -33.62
CA VAL A 484 -23.09 11.05 -33.80
C VAL A 484 -22.01 11.73 -32.98
N ASN A 485 -21.45 11.00 -32.01
CA ASN A 485 -20.33 11.45 -31.19
C ASN A 485 -19.02 10.92 -31.78
N GLU A 486 -18.11 11.83 -32.15
CA GLU A 486 -16.79 11.51 -32.67
C GLU A 486 -15.73 11.55 -31.57
N TYR A 487 -14.93 10.49 -31.49
CA TYR A 487 -13.86 10.32 -30.51
C TYR A 487 -12.52 10.10 -31.21
N SER A 488 -11.53 10.96 -30.95
CA SER A 488 -10.20 10.89 -31.57
C SER A 488 -9.20 10.22 -30.64
N ILE A 489 -8.59 9.11 -31.06
CA ILE A 489 -7.67 8.28 -30.27
C ILE A 489 -6.38 8.06 -31.07
N PRO A 490 -5.17 8.21 -30.50
CA PRO A 490 -3.93 7.93 -31.22
C PRO A 490 -3.84 6.48 -31.73
N ARG A 491 -3.25 6.28 -32.92
CA ARG A 491 -3.19 4.95 -33.57
C ARG A 491 -2.44 3.88 -32.76
N GLY A 492 -1.50 4.31 -31.90
CA GLY A 492 -0.72 3.42 -31.03
C GLY A 492 -1.48 2.88 -29.81
N VAL A 493 -2.64 3.44 -29.45
CA VAL A 493 -3.37 3.07 -28.22
C VAL A 493 -4.39 1.98 -28.50
N ARG A 494 -4.32 0.84 -27.81
CA ARG A 494 -5.25 -0.29 -28.01
C ARG A 494 -6.70 0.12 -27.74
N LEU A 495 -7.64 -0.40 -28.55
CA LEU A 495 -9.07 -0.17 -28.39
C LEU A 495 -9.73 -1.34 -27.64
N PHE A 496 -10.74 -1.03 -26.84
CA PHE A 496 -11.59 -2.04 -26.17
C PHE A 496 -12.85 -2.39 -26.97
N VAL A 497 -13.19 -1.59 -27.98
CA VAL A 497 -14.42 -1.71 -28.75
C VAL A 497 -14.14 -2.04 -30.22
N LYS A 498 -15.07 -2.74 -30.86
CA LYS A 498 -15.10 -3.06 -32.28
C LYS A 498 -16.29 -2.38 -32.97
N LYS A 499 -16.26 -2.36 -34.30
CA LYS A 499 -17.39 -1.89 -35.11
C LYS A 499 -18.63 -2.73 -34.80
N ASN A 500 -19.77 -2.07 -34.65
CA ASN A 500 -21.07 -2.62 -34.23
C ASN A 500 -21.17 -3.02 -32.75
N ASP A 501 -20.16 -2.76 -31.92
CA ASP A 501 -20.31 -2.98 -30.47
C ASP A 501 -21.26 -1.93 -29.88
N ARG A 502 -22.14 -2.39 -28.99
CA ARG A 502 -22.97 -1.51 -28.18
C ARG A 502 -22.15 -0.99 -27.01
N VAL A 503 -22.11 0.32 -26.84
CA VAL A 503 -21.37 1.01 -25.80
C VAL A 503 -22.31 1.77 -24.87
N ILE A 504 -22.04 1.71 -23.58
CA ILE A 504 -22.82 2.44 -22.57
C ILE A 504 -22.14 3.76 -22.18
N GLN A 505 -22.90 4.69 -21.63
CA GLN A 505 -22.40 5.93 -21.07
C GLN A 505 -21.36 5.63 -19.99
N GLY A 506 -20.22 6.31 -20.07
CA GLY A 506 -19.10 6.14 -19.15
C GLY A 506 -18.22 4.92 -19.41
N GLN A 507 -18.43 4.17 -20.50
CA GLN A 507 -17.53 3.08 -20.90
C GLN A 507 -16.24 3.62 -21.51
N LEU A 508 -15.09 3.03 -21.15
CA LEU A 508 -13.81 3.34 -21.77
C LEU A 508 -13.72 2.68 -23.16
N LEU A 509 -13.37 3.48 -24.17
CA LEU A 509 -13.23 3.05 -25.56
C LEU A 509 -11.79 2.62 -25.90
N SER A 510 -10.81 3.16 -25.19
CA SER A 510 -9.40 2.90 -25.38
C SER A 510 -8.69 2.53 -24.08
N GLU A 511 -7.53 1.89 -24.22
CA GLU A 511 -6.60 1.68 -23.13
C GLU A 511 -6.09 3.02 -22.57
N GLY A 512 -5.88 3.07 -21.26
CA GLY A 512 -5.32 4.23 -20.55
C GLY A 512 -6.10 4.61 -19.30
N PRO A 513 -5.59 5.59 -18.54
CA PRO A 513 -6.24 6.13 -17.36
C PRO A 513 -7.45 7.02 -17.68
N ALA A 514 -8.56 6.84 -16.97
CA ALA A 514 -9.73 7.72 -17.05
C ALA A 514 -9.55 9.03 -16.26
N ASP A 515 -10.16 10.12 -16.74
CA ASP A 515 -10.30 11.38 -15.98
C ASP A 515 -11.40 11.22 -14.91
N LEU A 516 -11.05 11.49 -13.66
CA LEU A 516 -11.95 11.44 -12.51
C LEU A 516 -13.18 12.34 -12.65
N ARG A 517 -13.07 13.46 -13.36
CA ARG A 517 -14.20 14.38 -13.57
C ARG A 517 -15.23 13.78 -14.54
N GLU A 518 -14.74 13.11 -15.58
CA GLU A 518 -15.58 12.38 -16.53
C GLU A 518 -16.23 11.18 -15.85
N VAL A 519 -15.48 10.41 -15.06
CA VAL A 519 -16.03 9.30 -14.25
C VAL A 519 -17.17 9.78 -13.35
N LEU A 520 -16.99 10.90 -12.64
CA LEU A 520 -18.05 11.46 -11.79
C LEU A 520 -19.30 11.85 -12.57
N THR A 521 -19.11 12.41 -13.76
CA THR A 521 -20.18 12.96 -14.59
C THR A 521 -20.98 11.85 -15.28
N TYR A 522 -20.32 10.82 -15.80
CA TYR A 522 -20.94 9.79 -16.63
C TYR A 522 -21.25 8.49 -15.87
N ASN A 523 -20.36 8.03 -14.97
CA ASN A 523 -20.58 6.79 -14.20
C ASN A 523 -21.13 7.02 -12.79
N GLY A 524 -21.06 8.27 -12.30
CA GLY A 524 -21.58 8.68 -11.00
C GLY A 524 -20.61 8.44 -9.84
N LEU A 525 -21.09 8.78 -8.64
CA LEU A 525 -20.25 8.87 -7.44
C LEU A 525 -19.72 7.52 -6.96
N GLU A 526 -20.47 6.43 -7.11
CA GLU A 526 -20.04 5.12 -6.64
C GLU A 526 -18.89 4.56 -7.49
N ALA A 527 -19.00 4.70 -8.82
CA ALA A 527 -17.94 4.33 -9.74
C ALA A 527 -16.66 5.14 -9.48
N LEU A 528 -16.78 6.45 -9.22
CA LEU A 528 -15.63 7.30 -8.89
C LEU A 528 -14.87 6.81 -7.64
N LYS A 529 -15.59 6.47 -6.56
CA LYS A 529 -14.97 5.98 -5.32
C LYS A 529 -14.14 4.73 -5.59
N ARG A 530 -14.76 3.73 -6.25
CA ARG A 530 -14.09 2.44 -6.55
C ARG A 530 -12.90 2.67 -7.47
N TYR A 531 -13.06 3.50 -8.50
CA TYR A 531 -12.01 3.81 -9.45
C TYR A 531 -10.77 4.40 -8.76
N ILE A 532 -10.94 5.41 -7.89
CA ILE A 532 -9.79 6.00 -7.17
C ILE A 532 -9.10 4.96 -6.27
N ILE A 533 -9.86 4.16 -5.51
CA ILE A 533 -9.30 3.16 -4.61
C ILE A 533 -8.50 2.11 -5.39
N ASN A 534 -9.09 1.56 -6.44
CA ASN A 534 -8.47 0.52 -7.25
C ASN A 534 -7.25 1.06 -8.00
N GLU A 535 -7.30 2.28 -8.53
CA GLU A 535 -6.18 2.88 -9.26
C GLU A 535 -4.96 3.10 -8.36
N VAL A 536 -5.18 3.55 -7.11
CA VAL A 536 -4.11 3.70 -6.13
C VAL A 536 -3.57 2.32 -5.71
N GLN A 537 -4.44 1.34 -5.45
CA GLN A 537 -4.00 0.00 -5.06
C GLN A 537 -3.24 -0.75 -6.16
N ARG A 538 -3.61 -0.54 -7.43
CA ARG A 538 -2.92 -1.11 -8.60
C ARG A 538 -1.44 -0.71 -8.66
N ILE A 539 -1.06 0.38 -7.99
CA ILE A 539 0.33 0.86 -7.91
C ILE A 539 1.04 0.25 -6.69
N TYR A 540 0.38 0.25 -5.53
CA TYR A 540 1.01 -0.20 -4.28
C TYR A 540 1.14 -1.73 -4.16
N VAL A 541 0.15 -2.50 -4.61
CA VAL A 541 0.11 -3.96 -4.42
C VAL A 541 1.18 -4.70 -5.21
N PRO A 542 1.38 -4.46 -6.52
CA PRO A 542 2.46 -5.10 -7.28
C PRO A 542 3.85 -4.77 -6.73
N GLU A 543 4.00 -3.60 -6.14
CA GLU A 543 5.22 -3.13 -5.48
C GLU A 543 5.40 -3.74 -4.07
N GLY A 544 4.51 -4.65 -3.65
CA GLY A 544 4.59 -5.33 -2.36
C GLY A 544 4.39 -4.40 -1.16
N ALA A 545 3.91 -3.17 -1.39
CA ALA A 545 3.55 -2.22 -0.35
C ALA A 545 2.08 -2.43 0.02
N VAL A 546 1.86 -3.15 1.10
CA VAL A 546 0.51 -3.51 1.53
C VAL A 546 -0.12 -2.34 2.27
N ILE A 547 -1.14 -1.73 1.69
CA ILE A 547 -1.94 -0.68 2.33
C ILE A 547 -3.39 -1.16 2.40
N ASN A 548 -4.03 -1.01 3.55
CA ASN A 548 -5.46 -1.32 3.67
C ASN A 548 -6.33 -0.26 2.97
N ASP A 549 -7.36 -0.69 2.24
CA ASP A 549 -8.30 0.18 1.50
C ASP A 549 -8.88 1.32 2.38
N LYS A 550 -9.08 1.08 3.68
CA LYS A 550 -9.65 2.09 4.60
C LYS A 550 -8.84 3.39 4.64
N HIS A 551 -7.52 3.31 4.48
CA HIS A 551 -6.65 4.49 4.51
C HIS A 551 -6.85 5.34 3.26
N ILE A 552 -6.94 4.70 2.08
CA ILE A 552 -7.23 5.38 0.83
C ILE A 552 -8.64 5.97 0.87
N GLU A 553 -9.61 5.22 1.40
CA GLU A 553 -10.99 5.70 1.57
C GLU A 553 -11.11 6.94 2.47
N VAL A 554 -10.28 7.06 3.49
CA VAL A 554 -10.20 8.26 4.35
C VAL A 554 -9.76 9.48 3.53
N ILE A 555 -8.79 9.33 2.63
CA ILE A 555 -8.36 10.41 1.73
C ILE A 555 -9.43 10.70 0.66
N VAL A 556 -10.03 9.67 0.07
CA VAL A 556 -11.11 9.83 -0.92
C VAL A 556 -12.32 10.52 -0.32
N ARG A 557 -12.65 10.25 0.95
CA ARG A 557 -13.69 11.00 1.69
C ARG A 557 -13.38 12.49 1.69
N GLN A 558 -12.12 12.87 1.89
CA GLN A 558 -11.70 14.27 1.88
C GLN A 558 -11.71 14.89 0.48
N MET A 559 -11.32 14.16 -0.56
CA MET A 559 -11.45 14.61 -1.95
C MET A 559 -12.92 14.89 -2.35
N LEU A 560 -13.86 14.20 -1.70
CA LEU A 560 -15.31 14.33 -1.89
C LEU A 560 -16.01 15.14 -0.77
N SER A 561 -15.25 15.87 0.04
CA SER A 561 -15.79 16.67 1.15
C SER A 561 -16.48 17.96 0.70
N ARG A 562 -16.32 18.38 -0.57
CA ARG A 562 -16.84 19.64 -1.09
C ARG A 562 -18.03 19.43 -2.01
N VAL A 563 -18.97 20.37 -1.95
CA VAL A 563 -20.17 20.39 -2.81
C VAL A 563 -20.39 21.79 -3.36
N VAL A 564 -20.96 21.88 -4.56
CA VAL A 564 -21.31 23.15 -5.20
C VAL A 564 -22.80 23.40 -5.04
N ILE A 565 -23.17 24.55 -4.50
CA ILE A 565 -24.58 24.93 -4.32
C ILE A 565 -25.23 25.20 -5.68
N LYS A 566 -26.38 24.58 -5.93
CA LYS A 566 -27.22 24.79 -7.13
C LYS A 566 -28.46 25.60 -6.85
N ASP A 567 -28.97 25.49 -5.64
CA ASP A 567 -30.19 26.14 -5.17
C ASP A 567 -29.95 26.48 -3.69
N SER A 568 -30.01 27.76 -3.36
CA SER A 568 -29.75 28.26 -2.00
C SER A 568 -30.89 27.95 -1.04
N GLY A 569 -32.11 27.70 -1.53
CA GLY A 569 -33.29 27.62 -0.66
C GLY A 569 -33.39 28.84 0.27
N ASP A 570 -33.68 28.58 1.54
CA ASP A 570 -33.74 29.59 2.62
C ASP A 570 -32.44 29.65 3.45
N THR A 571 -31.31 29.18 2.89
CA THR A 571 -29.99 29.26 3.54
C THR A 571 -29.24 30.53 3.12
N ASP A 572 -28.21 30.90 3.88
CA ASP A 572 -27.34 32.03 3.57
C ASP A 572 -26.31 31.74 2.45
N PHE A 573 -26.37 30.56 1.82
CA PHE A 573 -25.47 30.20 0.73
C PHE A 573 -25.85 30.87 -0.58
N THR A 574 -24.86 31.15 -1.43
CA THR A 574 -25.09 31.63 -2.79
C THR A 574 -24.92 30.52 -3.83
N VAL A 575 -25.63 30.65 -4.95
CA VAL A 575 -25.54 29.67 -6.04
C VAL A 575 -24.15 29.73 -6.66
N GLY A 576 -23.46 28.58 -6.69
CA GLY A 576 -22.08 28.46 -7.14
C GLY A 576 -21.06 28.33 -6.02
N ASP A 577 -21.43 28.57 -4.76
CA ASP A 577 -20.52 28.43 -3.63
C ASP A 577 -20.01 26.99 -3.48
N ILE A 578 -18.71 26.87 -3.18
CA ILE A 578 -18.06 25.61 -2.83
C ILE A 578 -17.98 25.52 -1.31
N VAL A 579 -18.78 24.64 -0.72
CA VAL A 579 -18.92 24.51 0.74
C VAL A 579 -18.53 23.12 1.22
N ASP A 580 -18.17 23.00 2.50
CA ASP A 580 -17.99 21.70 3.15
C ASP A 580 -19.33 20.96 3.26
N LYS A 581 -19.31 19.67 2.94
CA LYS A 581 -20.50 18.81 2.93
C LYS A 581 -21.08 18.57 4.33
N SER A 582 -20.24 18.57 5.38
CA SER A 582 -20.68 18.47 6.77
C SER A 582 -21.38 19.76 7.19
N HIS A 583 -20.81 20.91 6.84
CA HIS A 583 -21.40 22.22 7.13
C HIS A 583 -22.76 22.42 6.45
N LEU A 584 -22.85 22.09 5.15
CA LEU A 584 -24.13 22.11 4.44
C LEU A 584 -25.17 21.22 5.11
N ARG A 585 -24.79 20.03 5.59
CA ARG A 585 -25.69 19.10 6.28
C ARG A 585 -26.17 19.64 7.62
N GLU A 586 -25.30 20.32 8.35
CA GLU A 586 -25.62 20.98 9.62
C GLU A 586 -26.65 22.09 9.40
N ILE A 587 -26.35 23.05 8.52
CA ILE A 587 -27.26 24.17 8.20
C ILE A 587 -28.59 23.68 7.62
N ASN A 588 -28.57 22.72 6.69
CA ASN A 588 -29.81 22.18 6.14
C ASN A 588 -30.68 21.49 7.19
N LYS A 589 -30.07 20.88 8.22
CA LYS A 589 -30.81 20.29 9.33
C LYS A 589 -31.46 21.36 10.19
N GLU A 590 -30.76 22.47 10.44
CA GLU A 590 -31.28 23.63 11.18
C GLU A 590 -32.43 24.31 10.44
N ILE A 591 -32.26 24.66 9.16
CA ILE A 591 -33.31 25.30 8.36
C ILE A 591 -34.55 24.40 8.25
N LYS A 592 -34.34 23.10 8.05
CA LYS A 592 -35.46 22.13 8.02
C LYS A 592 -36.18 22.04 9.36
N SER A 593 -35.47 22.17 10.49
CA SER A 593 -36.10 22.22 11.81
C SER A 593 -36.95 23.48 12.03
N LYS A 594 -36.60 24.58 11.35
CA LYS A 594 -37.36 25.84 11.30
C LYS A 594 -38.48 25.84 10.24
N GLY A 595 -38.65 24.74 9.49
CA GLY A 595 -39.67 24.59 8.44
C GLY A 595 -39.32 25.22 7.09
N GLY A 596 -38.09 25.71 6.89
CA GLY A 596 -37.64 26.29 5.63
C GLY A 596 -37.17 25.26 4.60
N GLN A 597 -36.92 25.74 3.37
CA GLN A 597 -36.39 24.94 2.27
C GLN A 597 -34.85 24.81 2.38
N PRO A 598 -34.31 23.58 2.45
CA PRO A 598 -32.87 23.36 2.50
C PRO A 598 -32.21 23.62 1.13
N ALA A 599 -30.94 24.02 1.16
CA ALA A 599 -30.13 24.20 -0.04
C ALA A 599 -29.86 22.87 -0.75
N LYS A 600 -29.87 22.88 -2.09
CA LYS A 600 -29.48 21.75 -2.93
C LYS A 600 -28.09 21.96 -3.50
N SER A 601 -27.32 20.88 -3.55
CA SER A 601 -25.94 20.91 -3.99
C SER A 601 -25.62 19.73 -4.91
N VAL A 602 -24.61 19.87 -5.75
CA VAL A 602 -24.01 18.78 -6.51
C VAL A 602 -22.65 18.41 -5.94
N GLN A 603 -22.31 17.12 -6.00
CA GLN A 603 -21.02 16.64 -5.53
C GLN A 603 -19.89 17.22 -6.39
N HIS A 604 -18.83 17.69 -5.75
CA HIS A 604 -17.62 18.15 -6.42
C HIS A 604 -16.43 17.31 -5.95
N VAL A 605 -15.52 16.99 -6.87
CA VAL A 605 -14.27 16.28 -6.59
C VAL A 605 -13.12 17.25 -6.74
N LEU A 606 -12.29 17.38 -5.71
CA LEU A 606 -11.15 18.28 -5.68
C LEU A 606 -9.87 17.53 -5.31
N GLY A 607 -8.76 18.00 -5.88
CA GLY A 607 -7.43 17.54 -5.50
C GLY A 607 -7.10 17.91 -4.06
N VAL A 608 -6.29 17.09 -3.41
CA VAL A 608 -5.92 17.24 -1.99
C VAL A 608 -5.40 18.66 -1.67
N THR A 609 -4.54 19.25 -2.52
CA THR A 609 -4.06 20.62 -2.31
C THR A 609 -5.20 21.65 -2.29
N LYS A 610 -6.19 21.52 -3.18
CA LYS A 610 -7.35 22.43 -3.22
C LYS A 610 -8.30 22.22 -2.04
N VAL A 611 -8.44 20.99 -1.56
CA VAL A 611 -9.24 20.71 -0.35
C VAL A 611 -8.62 21.39 0.87
N ALA A 612 -7.30 21.29 1.07
CA ALA A 612 -6.60 21.92 2.19
C ALA A 612 -6.74 23.45 2.23
N LEU A 613 -6.74 24.10 1.05
CA LEU A 613 -6.91 25.55 0.93
C LEU A 613 -8.36 26.04 1.13
N THR A 614 -9.34 25.15 1.00
CA THR A 614 -10.77 25.47 1.16
C THR A 614 -11.31 24.97 2.49
N THR A 615 -10.45 24.81 3.49
CA THR A 615 -10.84 24.46 4.86
C THR A 615 -11.56 25.63 5.53
N GLU A 616 -12.42 25.35 6.52
CA GLU A 616 -13.17 26.40 7.24
C GLU A 616 -12.24 27.25 8.12
N SER A 617 -11.24 26.62 8.74
CA SER A 617 -10.22 27.33 9.50
C SER A 617 -9.25 28.04 8.57
N PHE A 618 -9.25 29.37 8.63
CA PHE A 618 -8.25 30.17 7.93
C PHE A 618 -6.86 30.01 8.55
N LEU A 619 -6.73 29.68 9.84
CA LEU A 619 -5.42 29.40 10.47
C LEU A 619 -4.80 28.13 9.89
N SER A 620 -5.60 27.08 9.74
CA SER A 620 -5.14 25.82 9.13
C SER A 620 -4.74 26.02 7.67
N ALA A 621 -5.56 26.71 6.88
CA ALA A 621 -5.25 27.01 5.48
C ALA A 621 -4.00 27.89 5.33
N ALA A 622 -3.87 28.96 6.13
CA ALA A 622 -2.77 29.92 6.05
C ALA A 622 -1.40 29.31 6.40
N SER A 623 -1.38 28.29 7.26
CA SER A 623 -0.16 27.54 7.62
C SER A 623 0.36 26.62 6.49
N PHE A 624 -0.51 26.27 5.53
CA PHE A 624 -0.18 25.33 4.47
C PHE A 624 0.45 26.05 3.27
N GLN A 625 -0.32 26.92 2.61
CA GLN A 625 0.08 27.68 1.40
C GLN A 625 -0.70 29.00 1.28
N GLU A 626 -0.23 29.89 0.40
CA GLU A 626 -0.91 31.15 0.04
C GLU A 626 -1.31 32.04 1.24
N THR A 627 -0.49 32.07 2.30
CA THR A 627 -0.77 32.72 3.59
C THR A 627 -1.36 34.13 3.45
N SER A 628 -0.75 35.01 2.64
CA SER A 628 -1.23 36.38 2.48
C SER A 628 -2.64 36.43 1.88
N ARG A 629 -2.94 35.61 0.88
CA ARG A 629 -4.26 35.57 0.23
C ARG A 629 -5.32 35.06 1.19
N VAL A 630 -5.02 34.00 1.95
CA VAL A 630 -5.94 33.42 2.93
C VAL A 630 -6.28 34.43 4.01
N LEU A 631 -5.28 35.12 4.58
CA LEU A 631 -5.48 36.10 5.64
C LEU A 631 -6.23 37.34 5.16
N VAL A 632 -5.93 37.85 3.96
CA VAL A 632 -6.65 39.00 3.38
C VAL A 632 -8.13 38.66 3.19
N ASN A 633 -8.45 37.51 2.61
CA ASN A 633 -9.85 37.09 2.42
C ASN A 633 -10.57 36.91 3.77
N ALA A 634 -9.92 36.27 4.74
CA ALA A 634 -10.50 36.09 6.08
C ALA A 634 -10.77 37.43 6.79
N ALA A 635 -9.88 38.41 6.63
CA ALA A 635 -10.06 39.75 7.19
C ALA A 635 -11.19 40.54 6.50
N VAL A 636 -11.30 40.45 5.17
CA VAL A 636 -12.36 41.11 4.39
C VAL A 636 -13.74 40.51 4.69
N GLU A 637 -13.83 39.18 4.82
CA GLU A 637 -15.07 38.48 5.14
C GLU A 637 -15.42 38.53 6.64
N GLY A 638 -14.51 38.97 7.50
CA GLY A 638 -14.69 38.96 8.95
C GLY A 638 -14.84 37.55 9.54
N LYS A 639 -14.11 36.56 8.99
CA LYS A 639 -14.23 35.15 9.41
C LYS A 639 -13.83 34.95 10.87
N ILE A 640 -14.60 34.10 11.55
CA ILE A 640 -14.32 33.66 12.92
C ILE A 640 -13.86 32.19 12.86
N ASP A 641 -12.70 31.91 13.44
CA ASP A 641 -12.17 30.54 13.54
C ASP A 641 -12.62 29.89 14.85
N ILE A 642 -13.30 28.74 14.74
CA ILE A 642 -13.82 27.97 15.88
C ILE A 642 -12.79 27.00 16.49
N LEU A 643 -11.59 26.89 15.92
CA LEU A 643 -10.46 26.11 16.45
C LEU A 643 -10.81 24.63 16.69
N ARG A 644 -11.53 24.03 15.73
CA ARG A 644 -12.03 22.65 15.85
C ARG A 644 -10.95 21.59 15.57
N GLY A 645 -9.99 21.91 14.72
CA GLY A 645 -9.01 20.95 14.21
C GLY A 645 -7.79 20.77 15.12
N LEU A 646 -6.90 19.91 14.65
CA LEU A 646 -5.64 19.63 15.34
C LEU A 646 -4.67 20.80 15.19
N LYS A 647 -4.58 21.38 13.98
CA LYS A 647 -3.52 22.32 13.63
C LYS A 647 -3.70 23.67 14.31
N GLU A 648 -4.93 24.17 14.34
CA GLU A 648 -5.26 25.43 15.01
C GLU A 648 -4.93 25.33 16.49
N SER A 649 -5.30 24.20 17.12
CA SER A 649 -4.99 23.90 18.53
C SER A 649 -3.48 23.90 18.79
N VAL A 650 -2.68 23.29 17.90
CA VAL A 650 -1.22 23.30 18.01
C VAL A 650 -0.65 24.73 17.84
N ILE A 651 -1.13 25.49 16.85
CA ILE A 651 -0.65 26.86 16.56
C ILE A 651 -0.84 27.78 17.78
N ILE A 652 -1.99 27.66 18.45
CA ILE A 652 -2.31 28.51 19.62
C ILE A 652 -1.83 27.92 20.96
N GLY A 653 -1.21 26.74 20.96
CA GLY A 653 -0.69 26.09 22.17
C GLY A 653 -1.77 25.45 23.07
N LYS A 654 -2.90 25.00 22.53
CA LYS A 654 -3.93 24.22 23.25
C LYS A 654 -3.73 22.71 23.06
N LEU A 655 -4.30 21.95 23.99
CA LEU A 655 -4.42 20.49 23.83
C LEU A 655 -5.22 20.17 22.56
N ILE A 656 -4.69 19.25 21.75
CA ILE A 656 -5.36 18.83 20.53
C ILE A 656 -6.66 18.08 20.84
N PRO A 657 -7.73 18.23 20.04
CA PRO A 657 -9.01 17.55 20.23
C PRO A 657 -9.00 16.08 19.78
N ALA A 658 -7.89 15.37 20.00
CA ALA A 658 -7.71 13.95 19.69
C ALA A 658 -7.01 13.20 20.83
N GLY A 659 -7.11 11.87 20.81
CA GLY A 659 -6.50 10.98 21.78
C GLY A 659 -6.93 11.31 23.20
N THR A 660 -5.96 11.52 24.08
CA THR A 660 -6.18 11.92 25.49
C THR A 660 -6.74 13.34 25.63
N GLY A 661 -6.55 14.22 24.64
CA GLY A 661 -7.15 15.56 24.67
C GLY A 661 -8.67 15.54 24.49
N LEU A 662 -9.22 14.53 23.79
CA LEU A 662 -10.66 14.31 23.66
C LEU A 662 -11.22 13.41 24.78
N ARG A 663 -10.48 12.34 25.14
CA ARG A 663 -10.91 11.36 26.15
C ARG A 663 -10.75 11.88 27.59
N GLY A 664 -10.00 12.95 27.80
CA GLY A 664 -9.45 13.33 29.09
C GLY A 664 -8.20 12.50 29.45
N ILE A 665 -7.37 13.02 30.35
CA ILE A 665 -6.24 12.27 30.93
C ILE A 665 -6.84 11.25 31.91
N PRO A 666 -6.55 9.93 31.78
CA PRO A 666 -6.99 8.94 32.75
C PRO A 666 -6.50 9.34 34.15
N LYS A 667 -7.38 9.30 35.16
CA LYS A 667 -7.03 9.71 36.54
C LYS A 667 -5.79 8.97 37.09
N GLU A 668 -5.57 7.73 36.66
CA GLU A 668 -4.42 6.90 37.04
C GLU A 668 -3.07 7.38 36.46
N ALA A 669 -3.09 8.24 35.43
CA ALA A 669 -1.90 8.75 34.75
C ALA A 669 -1.50 10.16 35.21
N LEU A 670 -2.28 10.78 36.10
CA LEU A 670 -1.93 12.05 36.73
C LEU A 670 -0.97 11.75 37.90
N PRO A 671 0.23 12.37 37.95
CA PRO A 671 1.01 12.42 39.18
C PRO A 671 0.11 12.93 40.31
N GLN A 672 0.21 12.35 41.52
CA GLN A 672 -0.67 12.72 42.65
C GLN A 672 -0.70 14.24 42.91
N GLU A 673 0.39 14.94 42.60
CA GLU A 673 0.54 16.41 42.73
C GLU A 673 -0.30 17.24 41.74
N LEU A 674 -0.81 16.67 40.65
CA LEU A 674 -1.63 17.36 39.64
C LEU A 674 -3.13 17.05 39.74
N SER A 675 -3.53 16.25 40.73
CA SER A 675 -4.93 15.81 40.90
C SER A 675 -5.86 16.93 41.43
N GLU A 676 -5.32 18.05 41.90
CA GLU A 676 -6.09 19.18 42.45
C GLU A 676 -6.41 20.30 41.44
N VAL A 677 -5.91 20.23 40.20
CA VAL A 677 -6.28 21.20 39.16
C VAL A 677 -7.55 20.72 38.47
N SER A 678 -8.70 21.24 38.92
CA SER A 678 -10.00 20.99 38.29
C SER A 678 -10.02 21.50 36.84
N PHE A 679 -9.93 20.59 35.87
CA PHE A 679 -10.18 20.91 34.46
C PHE A 679 -11.69 21.01 34.25
N GLY A 680 -12.19 22.25 34.25
CA GLY A 680 -13.61 22.56 34.11
C GLY A 680 -14.23 21.98 32.85
N THR A 681 -15.25 21.14 33.03
CA THR A 681 -16.22 20.79 32.00
C THR A 681 -17.00 22.04 31.61
N ARG A 682 -16.86 22.52 30.37
CA ARG A 682 -17.71 23.56 29.80
C ARG A 682 -19.15 23.05 29.71
N THR A 683 -20.02 23.60 30.55
CA THR A 683 -21.47 23.65 30.33
C THR A 683 -21.95 25.07 30.58
N ASP A 684 -21.64 25.98 29.66
CA ASP A 684 -22.23 27.32 29.70
C ASP A 684 -23.36 27.39 28.67
N LYS A 685 -24.58 27.40 29.19
CA LYS A 685 -25.74 27.97 28.51
C LYS A 685 -25.46 29.45 28.27
N VAL A 686 -25.74 29.91 27.06
CA VAL A 686 -25.69 31.33 26.71
C VAL A 686 -26.80 32.05 27.49
N GLU A 687 -26.44 32.85 28.49
CA GLU A 687 -27.33 33.85 29.07
C GLU A 687 -27.18 35.17 28.29
N GLU A 688 -28.32 35.77 27.92
CA GLU A 688 -28.39 37.07 27.24
C GLU A 688 -27.85 38.20 28.13
N PRO A 689 -27.18 39.23 27.56
CA PRO A 689 -26.63 40.31 28.35
C PRO A 689 -27.74 41.23 28.87
N SER A 690 -27.90 41.25 30.19
CA SER A 690 -28.75 42.22 30.90
C SER A 690 -28.19 43.64 30.74
N LYS A 691 -29.05 44.55 30.26
CA LYS A 691 -28.81 45.99 30.22
C LYS A 691 -28.48 46.52 31.61
N THR A 692 -27.29 47.10 31.79
CA THR A 692 -26.99 47.89 33.00
C THR A 692 -26.21 49.15 32.65
N ASN A 693 -26.63 50.22 33.32
CA ASN A 693 -26.37 51.63 33.02
C ASN A 693 -24.89 52.03 33.04
N VAL A 694 -24.48 52.77 32.01
CA VAL A 694 -23.22 53.52 31.98
C VAL A 694 -23.40 54.78 32.83
N VAL A 695 -22.81 54.79 34.02
CA VAL A 695 -22.53 56.03 34.76
C VAL A 695 -21.14 56.51 34.34
N ARG A 696 -21.08 57.64 33.64
CA ARG A 696 -19.84 58.38 33.38
C ARG A 696 -19.29 58.89 34.72
N LYS A 697 -18.00 58.66 34.97
CA LYS A 697 -17.19 59.52 35.84
C LYS A 697 -15.97 59.97 35.07
N GLU A 698 -15.88 61.29 34.95
CA GLU A 698 -14.71 62.04 34.48
C GLU A 698 -13.54 61.87 35.45
N GLY A 699 -12.33 61.93 34.90
CA GLY A 699 -11.04 61.85 35.57
C GLY A 699 -9.93 61.73 34.55
#